data_AF-A0A558F2E3-F1
#
_entry.id   AF-A0A558F2E3-F1
#
_cell.length_a   1.000
_cell.length_b   1.000
_cell.length_c   1.000
_cell.angle_alpha   90.00
_cell.angle_beta   90.00
_cell.angle_gamma   90.00
#
_symmetry.space_group_name_H-M   'P 1'
#
loop_
_entity.id
_entity.type
_entity.pdbx_description
1 polymer ?
#
loop_
_entity_poly.entity_id
_entity_poly.type
_entity_poly.pdbx_seq_one_letter_code
_entity_poly.pdbx_strand_id
1 'polypeptide(L)'
;MTPLPAPLRWLYSLEWRRGFFDWARSDGVTWVYIFKVLIAAFLTLWLAMRLELPQPRTAMITVFIVMQPQSGQVFAKSFYRFLGTLAGSAVMVALIALFAQNTELFLGSLAIWVGICTAGAARYRNFRAYGFVLAGYTAAMVGLPALAHPDGAFMAAVWRVLEISLGILCSTLVSAAILPQTASAAMRNALYQRFGVFALFVTDGLRGRSQREAFEAGNVRFIAEAVGLEGLRSVTVFEDPHMRRRNGRLSRLNSEFMGITTRFNALHQLLERLRSSGTEQVVAAIKPGLQDLAEVLDGFSGRALTHADAARLAAQLAAYKEDLPARVRSLRASFQQNEPSDAEQLDFHTAYELLYRFVDEVHSYAQTHASLAEHRHEREQWDEPYTPKTNWLASAAAGIRASFILIVLGSYWVATAWPSGATMTLIAAATVGLSAATPNPKRMAFQMACGTLLGALIGFVEMFFIFPWIDGFPLLCVMLAPVIVLGSFLTSRPQYAGVGLGLLIFFSTGSVPDNLTVYNPYTFINDYIAMVLGMLVCAAAGAIILPPNSRWLWRRLEQDLRGQVVFAISGKLKGLASGFESSTRDLLHQAYGLATGQPQVQRDLLRWMFVVLEVGHAIIELRKEQAILPVHPAYAETQPWRQAIRVMGRSLVRLFLQPSQSNLERSLVAVDHAISRVQATDEPFAPHFDTSALRRVKSYLHFIRTSLLDPQSPLAALAAPQGPDHAS
;
A
#
# COMPACT_ATOMS: atom_id res chain seq x y z
N MET A 1 45.60 -10.79 -5.19
CA MET A 1 45.23 -10.45 -3.80
C MET A 1 46.31 -11.00 -2.88
N THR A 2 47.19 -10.15 -2.39
CA THR A 2 48.22 -10.54 -1.40
C THR A 2 47.54 -10.85 -0.06
N PRO A 3 47.88 -11.97 0.61
CA PRO A 3 47.24 -12.33 1.87
C PRO A 3 47.72 -11.37 2.97
N LEU A 4 46.78 -10.62 3.55
CA LEU A 4 47.05 -9.77 4.72
C LEU A 4 47.64 -10.60 5.88
N PRO A 5 48.62 -10.05 6.62
CA PRO A 5 49.34 -10.77 7.68
C PRO A 5 48.43 -11.13 8.87
N ALA A 6 48.76 -12.23 9.54
CA ALA A 6 47.97 -12.91 10.58
C ALA A 6 47.39 -12.04 11.73
N PRO A 7 48.08 -11.00 12.28
CA PRO A 7 47.52 -10.24 13.41
C PRO A 7 46.31 -9.37 13.05
N LEU A 8 46.11 -9.05 11.76
CA LEU A 8 44.92 -8.31 11.31
C LEU A 8 43.67 -9.18 11.21
N ARG A 9 43.80 -10.50 10.99
CA ARG A 9 42.63 -11.40 10.88
C ARG A 9 41.87 -11.54 12.21
N TRP A 10 42.56 -11.41 13.34
CA TRP A 10 41.95 -11.43 14.67
C TRP A 10 41.04 -10.22 14.90
N LEU A 11 41.46 -9.02 14.46
CA LEU A 11 40.63 -7.80 14.46
C LEU A 11 39.36 -7.93 13.60
N TYR A 12 39.39 -8.73 12.53
CA TYR A 12 38.23 -9.01 11.67
C TYR A 12 37.30 -10.12 12.22
N SER A 13 37.74 -10.88 13.23
CA SER A 13 37.00 -12.02 13.79
C SER A 13 36.17 -11.70 15.05
N LEU A 14 36.25 -10.48 15.59
CA LEU A 14 35.54 -10.09 16.82
C LEU A 14 34.02 -9.96 16.60
N GLU A 15 33.24 -10.71 17.36
CA GLU A 15 31.76 -10.73 17.35
C GLU A 15 31.15 -9.35 17.62
N TRP A 16 31.81 -8.51 18.41
CA TRP A 16 31.42 -7.13 18.66
C TRP A 16 31.38 -6.26 17.40
N ARG A 17 32.22 -6.54 16.39
CA ARG A 17 32.17 -5.82 15.11
C ARG A 17 30.96 -6.25 14.29
N ARG A 18 30.63 -7.55 14.26
CA ARG A 18 29.40 -8.02 13.61
C ARG A 18 28.17 -7.43 14.30
N GLY A 19 28.12 -7.47 15.63
CA GLY A 19 27.07 -6.81 16.42
C GLY A 19 27.01 -5.30 16.19
N PHE A 20 28.14 -4.61 16.09
CA PHE A 20 28.19 -3.17 15.78
C PHE A 20 27.76 -2.86 14.34
N PHE A 21 28.16 -3.66 13.35
CA PHE A 21 27.72 -3.48 11.96
C PHE A 21 26.25 -3.84 11.76
N ASP A 22 25.75 -4.85 12.48
CA ASP A 22 24.33 -5.22 12.49
C ASP A 22 23.50 -4.16 13.20
N TRP A 23 23.97 -3.63 14.35
CA TRP A 23 23.37 -2.49 15.05
C TRP A 23 23.41 -1.22 14.19
N ALA A 24 24.53 -0.92 13.54
CA ALA A 24 24.66 0.25 12.66
C ALA A 24 23.74 0.15 11.43
N ARG A 25 23.46 -1.07 10.95
CA ARG A 25 22.53 -1.32 9.83
C ARG A 25 21.06 -1.27 10.24
N SER A 26 20.73 -1.62 11.49
CA SER A 26 19.34 -1.63 11.99
C SER A 26 19.01 -0.38 12.81
N ASP A 27 19.50 -0.30 14.04
CA ASP A 27 19.16 0.75 15.01
C ASP A 27 19.93 2.06 14.76
N GLY A 28 21.11 2.00 14.12
CA GLY A 28 21.90 3.19 13.76
C GLY A 28 21.14 4.17 12.86
N VAL A 29 20.30 3.65 11.94
CA VAL A 29 19.41 4.46 11.09
C VAL A 29 18.38 5.21 11.93
N THR A 30 17.81 4.55 12.95
CA THR A 30 16.85 5.15 13.87
C THR A 30 17.49 6.25 14.71
N TRP A 31 18.71 6.04 15.21
CA TRP A 31 19.43 7.08 15.96
C TRP A 31 19.79 8.29 15.11
N VAL A 32 20.20 8.08 13.86
CA VAL A 32 20.41 9.18 12.91
C VAL A 32 19.12 9.97 12.68
N TYR A 33 17.98 9.28 12.55
CA TYR A 33 16.67 9.93 12.44
C TYR A 33 16.34 10.76 13.70
N ILE A 34 16.50 10.20 14.90
CA ILE A 34 16.25 10.91 16.16
C ILE A 34 17.13 12.16 16.28
N PHE A 35 18.41 12.05 15.91
CA PHE A 35 19.34 13.19 15.93
C PHE A 35 18.91 14.31 14.96
N LYS A 36 18.44 13.96 13.76
CA LYS A 36 17.85 14.93 12.81
C LYS A 36 16.62 15.61 13.39
N VAL A 37 15.72 14.85 14.04
CA VAL A 37 14.53 15.41 14.69
C VAL A 37 14.92 16.43 15.76
N LEU A 38 15.87 16.09 16.64
CA LEU A 38 16.34 16.99 17.69
C LEU A 38 16.91 18.30 17.13
N ILE A 39 17.84 18.20 16.17
CA ILE A 39 18.45 19.40 15.57
C ILE A 39 17.39 20.26 14.90
N ALA A 40 16.51 19.66 14.11
CA ALA A 40 15.45 20.42 13.43
C ALA A 40 14.48 21.06 14.42
N ALA A 41 14.10 20.36 15.48
CA ALA A 41 13.18 20.87 16.50
C ALA A 41 13.80 22.06 17.25
N PHE A 42 15.03 21.93 17.72
CA PHE A 42 15.72 23.00 18.44
C PHE A 42 16.09 24.17 17.54
N LEU A 43 16.53 23.94 16.31
CA LEU A 43 16.77 25.01 15.34
C LEU A 43 15.49 25.80 15.06
N THR A 44 14.36 25.09 14.87
CA THR A 44 13.05 25.72 14.65
C THR A 44 12.60 26.53 15.86
N LEU A 45 12.71 25.95 17.06
CA LEU A 45 12.32 26.62 18.30
C LEU A 45 13.17 27.87 18.54
N TRP A 46 14.48 27.77 18.34
CA TRP A 46 15.42 28.88 18.48
C TRP A 46 15.09 30.04 17.52
N LEU A 47 14.89 29.72 16.23
CA LEU A 47 14.53 30.73 15.23
C LEU A 47 13.15 31.33 15.52
N ALA A 48 12.17 30.52 15.93
CA ALA A 48 10.83 31.01 16.22
C ALA A 48 10.81 31.99 17.42
N MET A 49 11.56 31.68 18.48
CA MET A 49 11.72 32.59 19.62
C MET A 49 12.51 33.85 19.25
N ARG A 50 13.55 33.72 18.42
CA ARG A 50 14.35 34.87 17.95
C ARG A 50 13.60 35.82 17.02
N LEU A 51 12.67 35.28 16.23
CA LEU A 51 11.78 36.05 15.37
C LEU A 51 10.53 36.54 16.13
N GLU A 52 10.46 36.30 17.44
CA GLU A 52 9.33 36.67 18.30
C GLU A 52 7.98 36.18 17.77
N LEU A 53 7.95 34.99 17.14
CA LEU A 53 6.71 34.42 16.64
C LEU A 53 5.74 34.15 17.80
N PRO A 54 4.42 34.37 17.63
CA PRO A 54 3.46 34.23 18.72
C PRO A 54 3.44 32.84 19.36
N GLN A 55 3.58 31.77 18.57
CA GLN A 55 3.54 30.38 19.06
C GLN A 55 4.76 29.56 18.60
N PRO A 56 5.93 29.69 19.25
CA PRO A 56 7.13 28.93 18.90
C PRO A 56 6.92 27.41 18.95
N ARG A 57 6.10 26.94 19.90
CA ARG A 57 5.73 25.52 20.03
C ARG A 57 5.06 24.96 18.78
N THR A 58 4.23 25.74 18.08
CA THR A 58 3.53 25.31 16.86
C THR A 58 4.52 25.06 15.72
N ALA A 59 5.52 25.92 15.57
CA ALA A 59 6.58 25.75 14.60
C ALA A 59 7.37 24.45 14.90
N MET A 60 7.68 24.18 16.17
CA MET A 60 8.35 22.94 16.57
C MET A 60 7.48 21.68 16.32
N ILE A 61 6.18 21.71 16.64
CA ILE A 61 5.24 20.61 16.34
C ILE A 61 5.24 20.25 14.84
N THR A 62 5.43 21.25 13.98
CA THR A 62 5.55 21.02 12.53
C THR A 62 6.71 20.10 12.19
N VAL A 63 7.85 20.22 12.89
CA VAL A 63 9.00 19.33 12.70
C VAL A 63 8.62 17.89 13.02
N PHE A 64 8.01 17.63 14.18
CA PHE A 64 7.65 16.26 14.58
C PHE A 64 6.66 15.60 13.63
N ILE A 65 5.76 16.40 13.06
CA ILE A 65 4.79 15.87 12.10
C ILE A 65 5.43 15.64 10.74
N VAL A 66 6.32 16.51 10.26
CA VAL A 66 6.87 16.43 8.89
C VAL A 66 8.06 15.49 8.79
N MET A 67 8.87 15.38 9.86
CA MET A 67 10.12 14.63 9.85
C MET A 67 9.89 13.14 9.62
N GLN A 68 10.59 12.59 8.63
CA GLN A 68 10.55 11.19 8.22
C GLN A 68 11.97 10.67 8.02
N PRO A 69 12.22 9.35 8.09
CA PRO A 69 13.55 8.79 7.88
C PRO A 69 14.15 9.13 6.50
N GLN A 70 13.32 9.18 5.46
CA GLN A 70 13.73 9.46 4.08
C GLN A 70 13.49 10.94 3.74
N SER A 71 14.48 11.59 3.14
CA SER A 71 14.43 13.03 2.83
C SER A 71 13.32 13.37 1.82
N GLY A 72 13.12 12.56 0.78
CA GLY A 72 12.00 12.72 -0.16
C GLY A 72 10.62 12.73 0.49
N GLN A 73 10.41 11.91 1.54
CA GLN A 73 9.14 11.86 2.28
C GLN A 73 8.91 13.16 3.05
N VAL A 74 9.97 13.77 3.60
CA VAL A 74 9.93 15.09 4.26
C VAL A 74 9.49 16.16 3.25
N PHE A 75 10.11 16.22 2.07
CA PHE A 75 9.73 17.19 1.02
C PHE A 75 8.27 17.06 0.59
N ALA A 76 7.81 15.84 0.30
CA ALA A 76 6.45 15.61 -0.14
C ALA A 76 5.44 15.95 0.98
N LYS A 77 5.71 15.54 2.23
CA LYS A 77 4.87 15.87 3.38
C LYS A 77 4.83 17.37 3.65
N SER A 78 5.96 18.06 3.56
CA SER A 78 6.09 19.52 3.66
C SER A 78 5.23 20.25 2.62
N PHE A 79 5.28 19.83 1.35
CA PHE A 79 4.51 20.47 0.27
C PHE A 79 3.00 20.41 0.53
N TYR A 80 2.47 19.21 0.84
CA TYR A 80 1.05 19.07 1.16
C TYR A 80 0.68 19.70 2.50
N ARG A 81 1.62 19.81 3.44
CA ARG A 81 1.40 20.55 4.69
C ARG A 81 1.15 22.02 4.41
N PHE A 82 2.02 22.64 3.60
CA PHE A 82 1.91 24.05 3.26
C PHE A 82 0.58 24.33 2.54
N LEU A 83 0.23 23.52 1.54
CA LEU A 83 -1.02 23.67 0.80
C LEU A 83 -2.26 23.49 1.70
N GLY A 84 -2.24 22.48 2.58
CA GLY A 84 -3.32 22.24 3.54
C GLY A 84 -3.48 23.40 4.53
N THR A 85 -2.38 23.97 5.01
CA THR A 85 -2.39 25.12 5.91
C THR A 85 -3.01 26.33 5.24
N LEU A 86 -2.59 26.62 3.99
CA LEU A 86 -3.12 27.75 3.22
C LEU A 86 -4.63 27.62 2.99
N ALA A 87 -5.09 26.43 2.58
CA ALA A 87 -6.51 26.15 2.37
C ALA A 87 -7.32 26.24 3.67
N GLY A 88 -6.83 25.64 4.76
CA GLY A 88 -7.47 25.67 6.07
C GLY A 88 -7.57 27.08 6.65
N SER A 89 -6.49 27.85 6.57
CA SER A 89 -6.46 29.26 6.97
C SER A 89 -7.43 30.12 6.15
N ALA A 90 -7.47 29.96 4.83
CA ALA A 90 -8.38 30.72 3.96
C ALA A 90 -9.86 30.43 4.27
N VAL A 91 -10.22 29.16 4.43
CA VAL A 91 -11.59 28.76 4.79
C VAL A 91 -11.95 29.26 6.18
N MET A 92 -11.04 29.19 7.14
CA MET A 92 -11.27 29.70 8.49
C MET A 92 -11.57 31.21 8.49
N VAL A 93 -10.78 32.02 7.77
CA VAL A 93 -11.05 33.47 7.65
C VAL A 93 -12.43 33.70 7.05
N ALA A 94 -12.82 32.93 6.02
CA ALA A 94 -14.15 33.02 5.43
C ALA A 94 -15.27 32.62 6.41
N LEU A 95 -15.08 31.55 7.20
CA LEU A 95 -16.07 31.12 8.19
C LEU A 95 -16.23 32.14 9.32
N ILE A 96 -15.15 32.75 9.80
CA ILE A 96 -15.22 33.82 10.79
C ILE A 96 -15.90 35.05 10.18
N ALA A 97 -15.55 35.45 8.97
CA ALA A 97 -16.18 36.59 8.31
C ALA A 97 -17.71 36.42 8.14
N LEU A 98 -18.18 35.19 7.93
CA LEU A 98 -19.60 34.88 7.74
C LEU A 98 -20.38 34.61 9.03
N PHE A 99 -19.74 34.00 10.04
CA PHE A 99 -20.42 33.43 11.21
C PHE A 99 -19.85 33.87 12.56
N ALA A 100 -18.96 34.87 12.61
CA ALA A 100 -18.41 35.37 13.88
C ALA A 100 -19.47 35.79 14.90
N GLN A 101 -20.67 36.20 14.45
CA GLN A 101 -21.75 36.63 15.34
C GLN A 101 -22.48 35.46 16.02
N ASN A 102 -22.40 34.24 15.48
CA ASN A 102 -23.12 33.08 16.00
C ASN A 102 -22.22 31.84 16.10
N THR A 103 -21.80 31.55 17.34
CA THR A 103 -20.91 30.43 17.69
C THR A 103 -21.47 29.07 17.25
N GLU A 104 -22.78 28.85 17.29
CA GLU A 104 -23.39 27.57 16.91
C GLU A 104 -23.27 27.33 15.39
N LEU A 105 -23.52 28.35 14.58
CA LEU A 105 -23.36 28.28 13.12
C LEU A 105 -21.89 28.12 12.72
N PHE A 106 -20.98 28.79 13.44
CA PHE A 106 -19.54 28.61 13.25
C PHE A 106 -19.10 27.18 13.55
N LEU A 107 -19.50 26.60 14.69
CA LEU A 107 -19.15 25.23 15.06
C LEU A 107 -19.75 24.21 14.10
N GLY A 108 -21.00 24.41 13.65
CA GLY A 108 -21.64 23.57 12.65
C GLY A 108 -20.93 23.60 11.29
N SER A 109 -20.58 24.79 10.80
CA SER A 109 -19.85 24.95 9.53
C SER A 109 -18.42 24.40 9.60
N LEU A 110 -17.73 24.60 10.73
CA LEU A 110 -16.43 23.99 11.00
C LEU A 110 -16.52 22.46 11.03
N ALA A 111 -17.54 21.88 11.66
CA ALA A 111 -17.76 20.44 11.69
C ALA A 111 -18.00 19.85 10.29
N ILE A 112 -18.75 20.55 9.43
CA ILE A 112 -18.95 20.15 8.03
C ILE A 112 -17.62 20.21 7.27
N TRP A 113 -16.85 21.30 7.43
CA TRP A 113 -15.54 21.45 6.78
C TRP A 113 -14.57 20.35 7.19
N VAL A 114 -14.45 20.07 8.50
CA VAL A 114 -13.61 18.99 9.04
C VAL A 114 -14.10 17.62 8.53
N GLY A 115 -15.41 17.43 8.39
CA GLY A 115 -16.00 16.21 7.80
C GLY A 115 -15.62 16.03 6.33
N ILE A 116 -15.75 17.07 5.50
CA ILE A 116 -15.35 17.04 4.09
C ILE A 116 -13.85 16.77 3.96
N CYS A 117 -13.03 17.45 4.77
CA CYS A 117 -11.59 17.23 4.83
C CYS A 117 -11.24 15.79 5.23
N THR A 118 -11.93 15.24 6.23
CA THR A 118 -11.71 13.85 6.68
C THR A 118 -12.13 12.83 5.62
N ALA A 119 -13.24 13.08 4.90
CA ALA A 119 -13.66 12.26 3.77
C ALA A 119 -12.66 12.34 2.61
N GLY A 120 -12.14 13.53 2.32
CA GLY A 120 -11.07 13.74 1.33
C GLY A 120 -9.78 13.00 1.73
N ALA A 121 -9.40 13.05 3.01
CA ALA A 121 -8.25 12.34 3.54
C ALA A 121 -8.38 10.81 3.44
N ALA A 122 -9.59 10.27 3.65
CA ALA A 122 -9.85 8.84 3.48
C ALA A 122 -9.89 8.41 2.01
N ARG A 123 -10.25 9.32 1.09
CA ARG A 123 -10.34 9.06 -0.35
C ARG A 123 -8.99 9.11 -1.06
N TYR A 124 -8.19 10.13 -0.79
CA TYR A 124 -6.88 10.25 -1.42
C TYR A 124 -5.86 9.43 -0.62
N ARG A 125 -4.93 8.79 -1.32
CA ARG A 125 -3.83 8.03 -0.69
C ARG A 125 -2.51 8.80 -0.86
N ASN A 126 -1.48 8.39 -0.15
CA ASN A 126 -0.18 9.08 -0.07
C ASN A 126 -0.32 10.46 0.61
N PHE A 127 0.67 11.34 0.45
CA PHE A 127 0.70 12.64 1.12
C PHE A 127 -0.42 13.61 0.76
N ARG A 128 -1.19 13.33 -0.30
CA ARG A 128 -2.41 14.09 -0.62
C ARG A 128 -3.45 13.99 0.50
N ALA A 129 -3.62 12.81 1.08
CA ALA A 129 -4.49 12.56 2.23
C ALA A 129 -4.16 13.52 3.37
N TYR A 130 -2.86 13.67 3.62
CA TYR A 130 -2.31 14.48 4.69
C TYR A 130 -2.62 15.98 4.52
N GLY A 131 -2.62 16.50 3.29
CA GLY A 131 -3.03 17.88 3.00
C GLY A 131 -4.49 18.17 3.40
N PHE A 132 -5.41 17.23 3.13
CA PHE A 132 -6.81 17.36 3.55
C PHE A 132 -6.96 17.35 5.07
N VAL A 133 -6.29 16.43 5.77
CA VAL A 133 -6.31 16.39 7.24
C VAL A 133 -5.87 17.73 7.83
N LEU A 134 -4.78 18.28 7.30
CA LEU A 134 -4.25 19.53 7.82
C LEU A 134 -5.14 20.74 7.49
N ALA A 135 -5.83 20.74 6.35
CA ALA A 135 -6.80 21.79 6.04
C ALA A 135 -7.95 21.84 7.05
N GLY A 136 -8.43 20.68 7.52
CA GLY A 136 -9.44 20.59 8.58
C GLY A 136 -8.89 21.03 9.94
N TYR A 137 -7.74 20.48 10.35
CA TYR A 137 -7.11 20.80 11.63
C TYR A 137 -6.70 22.27 11.76
N THR A 138 -6.10 22.85 10.72
CA THR A 138 -5.65 24.25 10.72
C THR A 138 -6.85 25.19 10.86
N ALA A 139 -7.96 24.88 10.19
CA ALA A 139 -9.18 25.67 10.32
C ALA A 139 -9.70 25.68 11.76
N ALA A 140 -9.70 24.52 12.44
CA ALA A 140 -10.08 24.44 13.85
C ALA A 140 -9.07 25.16 14.76
N MET A 141 -7.78 25.01 14.49
CA MET A 141 -6.71 25.56 15.32
C MET A 141 -6.62 27.08 15.28
N VAL A 142 -6.85 27.70 14.12
CA VAL A 142 -6.90 29.16 14.03
C VAL A 142 -8.29 29.70 14.37
N GLY A 143 -9.34 28.94 14.02
CA GLY A 143 -10.72 29.40 14.14
C GLY A 143 -11.27 29.40 15.57
N LEU A 144 -11.01 28.34 16.36
CA LEU A 144 -11.56 28.22 17.71
C LEU A 144 -11.06 29.31 18.67
N PRO A 145 -9.76 29.66 18.71
CA PRO A 145 -9.29 30.79 19.53
C PRO A 145 -9.79 32.14 19.04
N ALA A 146 -9.94 32.31 17.72
CA ALA A 146 -10.39 33.56 17.12
C ALA A 146 -11.88 33.86 17.37
N LEU A 147 -12.67 32.91 17.89
CA LEU A 147 -14.04 33.19 18.37
C LEU A 147 -14.07 34.22 19.51
N ALA A 148 -13.03 34.25 20.35
CA ALA A 148 -12.94 35.22 21.44
C ALA A 148 -12.60 36.63 20.94
N HIS A 149 -11.79 36.71 19.87
CA HIS A 149 -11.32 37.97 19.27
C HIS A 149 -11.36 37.87 17.72
N PRO A 150 -12.55 38.04 17.11
CA PRO A 150 -12.73 37.84 15.66
C PRO A 150 -11.93 38.80 14.78
N ASP A 151 -11.62 40.00 15.30
CA ASP A 151 -10.80 41.03 14.66
C ASP A 151 -9.37 40.57 14.39
N GLY A 152 -8.82 39.70 15.25
CA GLY A 152 -7.48 39.13 15.11
C GLY A 152 -7.39 37.94 14.15
N ALA A 153 -8.50 37.45 13.61
CA ALA A 153 -8.55 36.18 12.85
C ALA A 153 -7.62 36.14 11.64
N PHE A 154 -7.57 37.24 10.86
CA PHE A 154 -6.70 37.33 9.69
C PHE A 154 -5.22 37.25 10.08
N MET A 155 -4.80 38.01 11.09
CA MET A 155 -3.42 37.98 11.58
C MET A 155 -3.07 36.62 12.17
N ALA A 156 -3.96 35.99 12.93
CA ALA A 156 -3.78 34.64 13.43
C ALA A 156 -3.55 33.62 12.30
N ALA A 157 -4.24 33.79 11.16
CA ALA A 157 -4.05 32.98 9.96
C ALA A 157 -2.67 33.20 9.32
N VAL A 158 -2.20 34.45 9.25
CA VAL A 158 -0.87 34.80 8.72
C VAL A 158 0.23 34.21 9.59
N TRP A 159 0.15 34.41 10.92
CA TRP A 159 1.10 33.84 11.87
C TRP A 159 1.19 32.33 11.75
N ARG A 160 0.04 31.66 11.59
CA ARG A 160 -0.01 30.21 11.37
C ARG A 160 0.78 29.76 10.15
N VAL A 161 0.63 30.46 9.03
CA VAL A 161 1.32 30.14 7.78
C VAL A 161 2.83 30.35 7.96
N LEU A 162 3.25 31.43 8.62
CA LEU A 162 4.67 31.72 8.89
C LEU A 162 5.31 30.68 9.82
N GLU A 163 4.67 30.35 10.94
CA GLU A 163 5.15 29.36 11.92
C GLU A 163 5.32 27.97 11.28
N ILE A 164 4.33 27.54 10.49
CA ILE A 164 4.40 26.25 9.78
C ILE A 164 5.47 26.28 8.69
N SER A 165 5.61 27.39 7.96
CA SER A 165 6.64 27.54 6.92
C SER A 165 8.04 27.50 7.51
N LEU A 166 8.26 28.11 8.68
CA LEU A 166 9.55 28.06 9.38
C LEU A 166 9.92 26.62 9.79
N GLY A 167 8.98 25.87 10.38
CA GLY A 167 9.22 24.47 10.73
C GLY A 167 9.45 23.58 9.50
N ILE A 168 8.75 23.84 8.40
CA ILE A 168 8.98 23.16 7.11
C ILE A 168 10.39 23.46 6.58
N LEU A 169 10.81 24.73 6.59
CA LEU A 169 12.13 25.14 6.10
C LEU A 169 13.24 24.45 6.89
N CYS A 170 13.17 24.49 8.23
CA CYS A 170 14.17 23.89 9.11
C CYS A 170 14.22 22.37 8.98
N SER A 171 13.06 21.69 8.99
CA SER A 171 13.01 20.23 8.84
C SER A 171 13.54 19.76 7.48
N THR A 172 13.24 20.51 6.42
CA THR A 172 13.73 20.23 5.06
C THR A 172 15.23 20.46 4.96
N LEU A 173 15.74 21.57 5.50
CA LEU A 173 17.17 21.90 5.52
C LEU A 173 17.98 20.84 6.26
N VAL A 174 17.56 20.47 7.47
CA VAL A 174 18.24 19.45 8.29
C VAL A 174 18.21 18.08 7.62
N SER A 175 17.07 17.71 7.01
CA SER A 175 16.93 16.44 6.28
C SER A 175 17.79 16.36 5.03
N ALA A 176 18.06 17.50 4.38
CA ALA A 176 18.95 17.59 3.22
C ALA A 176 20.44 17.64 3.62
N ALA A 177 20.77 18.30 4.73
CA ALA A 177 22.15 18.52 5.16
C ALA A 177 22.76 17.33 5.93
N ILE A 178 22.00 16.68 6.81
CA ILE A 178 22.50 15.61 7.67
C ILE A 178 22.22 14.26 7.00
N LEU A 179 23.25 13.52 6.57
CA LEU A 179 23.19 12.15 6.03
C LEU A 179 21.90 11.87 5.22
N PRO A 180 21.72 12.51 4.04
CA PRO A 180 20.49 12.41 3.29
C PRO A 180 20.24 10.96 2.84
N GLN A 181 19.10 10.40 3.27
CA GLN A 181 18.64 9.10 2.81
C GLN A 181 17.64 9.35 1.69
N THR A 182 18.12 9.29 0.44
CA THR A 182 17.30 9.63 -0.71
C THR A 182 16.27 8.54 -0.99
N ALA A 183 15.03 8.94 -1.27
CA ALA A 183 13.97 8.02 -1.67
C ALA A 183 14.35 7.29 -2.97
N SER A 184 15.14 7.93 -3.84
CA SER A 184 15.71 7.32 -5.05
C SER A 184 16.64 6.14 -4.72
N ALA A 185 17.52 6.26 -3.72
CA ALA A 185 18.39 5.17 -3.29
C ALA A 185 17.59 4.02 -2.65
N ALA A 186 16.59 4.35 -1.83
CA ALA A 186 15.69 3.35 -1.24
C ALA A 186 14.89 2.60 -2.32
N MET A 187 14.34 3.31 -3.31
CA MET A 187 13.65 2.74 -4.46
C MET A 187 14.56 1.78 -5.25
N ARG A 188 15.79 2.21 -5.57
CA ARG A 188 16.76 1.38 -6.28
C ARG A 188 17.13 0.11 -5.50
N ASN A 189 17.38 0.23 -4.19
CA ASN A 189 17.67 -0.92 -3.34
C ASN A 189 16.48 -1.90 -3.27
N ALA A 190 15.26 -1.38 -3.13
CA ALA A 190 14.05 -2.19 -3.12
C ALA A 190 13.86 -2.92 -4.46
N LEU A 191 14.08 -2.26 -5.60
CA LEU A 191 14.01 -2.87 -6.93
C LEU A 191 15.04 -3.99 -7.11
N TYR A 192 16.30 -3.75 -6.71
CA TYR A 192 17.38 -4.73 -6.87
C TYR A 192 17.17 -5.98 -6.03
N GLN A 193 16.75 -5.81 -4.77
CA GLN A 193 16.53 -6.95 -3.85
C GLN A 193 15.27 -7.75 -4.20
N ARG A 194 14.20 -7.06 -4.60
CA ARG A 194 12.90 -7.68 -4.90
C ARG A 194 13.00 -8.77 -5.96
N PHE A 195 13.73 -8.53 -7.05
CA PHE A 195 13.86 -9.54 -8.10
C PHE A 195 14.66 -10.77 -7.63
N GLY A 196 15.75 -10.58 -6.88
CA GLY A 196 16.53 -11.72 -6.37
C GLY A 196 15.72 -12.63 -5.45
N VAL A 197 14.90 -12.03 -4.58
CA VAL A 197 13.95 -12.74 -3.72
C VAL A 197 12.85 -13.43 -4.52
N PHE A 198 12.35 -12.77 -5.57
CA PHE A 198 11.38 -13.37 -6.49
C PHE A 198 11.97 -14.54 -7.30
N ALA A 199 13.19 -14.40 -7.82
CA ALA A 199 13.87 -15.46 -8.55
C ALA A 199 14.08 -16.71 -7.68
N LEU A 200 14.49 -16.53 -6.42
CA LEU A 200 14.60 -17.62 -5.46
C LEU A 200 13.24 -18.33 -5.26
N PHE A 201 12.20 -17.53 -5.00
CA PHE A 201 10.82 -18.03 -4.86
C PHE A 201 10.34 -18.82 -6.08
N VAL A 202 10.66 -18.35 -7.28
CA VAL A 202 10.34 -19.02 -8.54
C VAL A 202 11.10 -20.34 -8.66
N THR A 203 12.43 -20.33 -8.45
CA THR A 203 13.25 -21.54 -8.55
C THR A 203 12.82 -22.64 -7.57
N ASP A 204 12.44 -22.27 -6.34
CA ASP A 204 11.95 -23.24 -5.35
C ASP A 204 10.58 -23.80 -5.73
N GLY A 205 9.68 -22.96 -6.27
CA GLY A 205 8.37 -23.42 -6.75
C GLY A 205 8.45 -24.32 -7.99
N LEU A 206 9.31 -23.98 -8.96
CA LEU A 206 9.55 -24.80 -10.17
C LEU A 206 10.13 -26.18 -9.80
N ARG A 207 11.04 -26.23 -8.83
CA ARG A 207 11.67 -27.48 -8.32
C ARG A 207 10.78 -28.29 -7.38
N GLY A 208 9.61 -27.76 -7.00
CA GLY A 208 8.70 -28.42 -6.07
C GLY A 208 9.19 -28.48 -4.63
N ARG A 209 10.08 -27.57 -4.23
CA ARG A 209 10.61 -27.46 -2.86
C ARG A 209 9.78 -26.54 -1.96
N SER A 210 8.81 -25.83 -2.54
CA SER A 210 8.01 -24.85 -1.83
C SER A 210 6.94 -25.51 -0.95
N GLN A 211 6.93 -25.16 0.33
CA GLN A 211 5.79 -25.45 1.21
C GLN A 211 4.66 -24.45 0.95
N ARG A 212 3.41 -24.89 1.09
CA ARG A 212 2.22 -24.06 0.83
C ARG A 212 2.19 -22.77 1.65
N GLU A 213 2.45 -22.85 2.96
CA GLU A 213 2.43 -21.67 3.84
C GLU A 213 3.52 -20.66 3.46
N ALA A 214 4.70 -21.15 3.09
CA ALA A 214 5.80 -20.31 2.60
C ALA A 214 5.44 -19.63 1.26
N PHE A 215 4.69 -20.34 0.40
CA PHE A 215 4.21 -19.80 -0.87
C PHE A 215 3.18 -18.68 -0.68
N GLU A 216 2.16 -18.92 0.15
CA GLU A 216 1.13 -17.93 0.48
C GLU A 216 1.76 -16.68 1.14
N ALA A 217 2.70 -16.87 2.08
CA ALA A 217 3.44 -15.79 2.71
C ALA A 217 4.31 -15.00 1.70
N GLY A 218 4.95 -15.70 0.76
CA GLY A 218 5.73 -15.09 -0.31
C GLY A 218 4.87 -14.19 -1.20
N ASN A 219 3.70 -14.66 -1.63
CA ASN A 219 2.75 -13.89 -2.43
C ASN A 219 2.27 -12.63 -1.69
N VAL A 220 1.89 -12.75 -0.42
CA VAL A 220 1.51 -11.59 0.42
C VAL A 220 2.64 -10.57 0.48
N ARG A 221 3.88 -11.02 0.69
CA ARG A 221 5.05 -10.15 0.70
C ARG A 221 5.23 -9.41 -0.63
N PHE A 222 5.13 -10.10 -1.76
CA PHE A 222 5.29 -9.49 -3.08
C PHE A 222 4.19 -8.46 -3.40
N ILE A 223 2.97 -8.68 -2.92
CA ILE A 223 1.86 -7.71 -3.01
C ILE A 223 2.18 -6.47 -2.17
N ALA A 224 2.62 -6.66 -0.92
CA ALA A 224 3.02 -5.56 -0.04
C ALA A 224 4.18 -4.75 -0.64
N GLU A 225 5.18 -5.41 -1.22
CA GLU A 225 6.29 -4.77 -1.93
C GLU A 225 5.83 -3.99 -3.17
N ALA A 226 4.85 -4.51 -3.92
CA ALA A 226 4.31 -3.85 -5.10
C ALA A 226 3.60 -2.54 -4.77
N VAL A 227 2.79 -2.55 -3.71
CA VAL A 227 2.09 -1.37 -3.19
C VAL A 227 3.08 -0.42 -2.52
N GLY A 228 4.07 -0.94 -1.79
CA GLY A 228 5.11 -0.14 -1.13
C GLY A 228 6.00 0.61 -2.11
N LEU A 229 6.42 -0.03 -3.21
CA LEU A 229 7.19 0.60 -4.29
C LEU A 229 6.41 1.71 -4.98
N GLU A 230 5.09 1.54 -5.17
CA GLU A 230 4.23 2.60 -5.69
C GLU A 230 4.17 3.81 -4.74
N GLY A 231 4.11 3.54 -3.43
CA GLY A 231 4.24 4.54 -2.38
C GLY A 231 5.56 5.31 -2.50
N LEU A 232 6.69 4.62 -2.59
CA LEU A 232 8.02 5.25 -2.76
C LEU A 232 8.10 6.06 -4.06
N ARG A 233 7.60 5.51 -5.18
CA ARG A 233 7.57 6.18 -6.49
C ARG A 233 6.86 7.53 -6.40
N SER A 234 5.70 7.59 -5.75
CA SER A 234 4.92 8.83 -5.59
C SER A 234 5.69 9.96 -4.88
N VAL A 235 6.70 9.58 -4.08
CA VAL A 235 7.52 10.49 -3.29
C VAL A 235 8.82 10.86 -4.00
N THR A 236 9.43 9.92 -4.72
CA THR A 236 10.69 10.17 -5.48
C THR A 236 10.56 11.29 -6.51
N VAL A 237 9.34 11.53 -7.03
CA VAL A 237 9.05 12.65 -7.92
C VAL A 237 9.40 13.99 -7.25
N PHE A 238 9.26 14.15 -5.94
CA PHE A 238 9.56 15.41 -5.27
C PHE A 238 11.06 15.68 -5.10
N GLU A 239 11.91 14.65 -5.11
CA GLU A 239 13.33 14.75 -4.75
C GLU A 239 14.28 14.80 -5.94
N ASP A 240 13.99 14.07 -7.04
CA ASP A 240 14.94 13.90 -8.14
C ASP A 240 14.29 14.19 -9.52
N PRO A 241 14.70 15.28 -10.22
CA PRO A 241 14.22 15.60 -11.56
C PRO A 241 14.46 14.49 -12.60
N HIS A 242 15.53 13.71 -12.46
CA HIS A 242 15.81 12.57 -13.35
C HIS A 242 14.84 11.42 -13.10
N MET A 243 14.44 11.19 -11.85
CA MET A 243 13.44 10.17 -11.52
C MET A 243 12.04 10.56 -12.01
N ARG A 244 11.71 11.86 -12.06
CA ARG A 244 10.47 12.33 -12.74
C ARG A 244 10.42 11.91 -14.20
N ARG A 245 11.57 11.95 -14.88
CA ARG A 245 11.72 11.56 -16.30
C ARG A 245 11.73 10.04 -16.52
N ARG A 246 11.91 9.24 -15.47
CA ARG A 246 11.91 7.76 -15.49
C ARG A 246 10.61 7.17 -14.92
N ASN A 247 9.64 8.03 -14.62
CA ASN A 247 8.45 7.66 -13.86
C ASN A 247 7.57 6.66 -14.63
N GLY A 248 7.53 6.77 -15.96
CA GLY A 248 6.80 5.84 -16.82
C GLY A 248 7.42 4.45 -16.78
N ARG A 249 8.76 4.36 -16.90
CA ARG A 249 9.49 3.08 -16.80
C ARG A 249 9.36 2.42 -15.42
N LEU A 250 9.40 3.20 -14.34
CA LEU A 250 9.21 2.67 -12.98
C LEU A 250 7.78 2.15 -12.77
N SER A 251 6.77 2.86 -13.27
CA SER A 251 5.38 2.41 -13.24
C SER A 251 5.22 1.12 -14.03
N ARG A 252 5.75 1.09 -15.25
CA ARG A 252 5.76 -0.11 -16.10
C ARG A 252 6.43 -1.29 -15.42
N LEU A 253 7.59 -1.10 -14.81
CA LEU A 253 8.32 -2.16 -14.13
C LEU A 253 7.52 -2.73 -12.95
N ASN A 254 6.82 -1.89 -12.19
CA ASN A 254 5.95 -2.37 -11.11
C ASN A 254 4.75 -3.15 -11.66
N SER A 255 4.15 -2.70 -12.76
CA SER A 255 3.09 -3.43 -13.47
C SER A 255 3.58 -4.75 -14.05
N GLU A 256 4.74 -4.79 -14.69
CA GLU A 256 5.36 -6.03 -15.19
C GLU A 256 5.69 -6.99 -14.03
N PHE A 257 6.12 -6.48 -12.87
CA PHE A 257 6.32 -7.32 -11.69
C PHE A 257 5.00 -7.92 -11.17
N MET A 258 3.92 -7.14 -11.18
CA MET A 258 2.59 -7.63 -10.86
C MET A 258 2.19 -8.75 -11.84
N GLY A 259 2.41 -8.56 -13.15
CA GLY A 259 2.20 -9.60 -14.17
C GLY A 259 2.95 -10.90 -13.87
N ILE A 260 4.29 -10.83 -13.74
CA ILE A 260 5.13 -12.03 -13.54
C ILE A 260 4.74 -12.79 -12.27
N THR A 261 4.36 -12.09 -11.19
CA THR A 261 3.91 -12.75 -9.95
C THR A 261 2.56 -13.44 -10.15
N THR A 262 1.63 -12.86 -10.90
CA THR A 262 0.35 -13.52 -11.21
C THR A 262 0.54 -14.73 -12.10
N ARG A 263 1.36 -14.61 -13.16
CA ARG A 263 1.65 -15.71 -14.08
C ARG A 263 2.34 -16.86 -13.37
N PHE A 264 3.31 -16.56 -12.51
CA PHE A 264 3.96 -17.57 -11.72
C PHE A 264 2.99 -18.26 -10.76
N ASN A 265 2.08 -17.50 -10.12
CA ASN A 265 1.04 -18.10 -9.28
C ASN A 265 0.17 -19.08 -10.06
N ALA A 266 -0.32 -18.69 -11.24
CA ALA A 266 -1.11 -19.55 -12.11
C ALA A 266 -0.35 -20.82 -12.53
N LEU A 267 0.93 -20.69 -12.89
CA LEU A 267 1.79 -21.83 -13.23
C LEU A 267 2.00 -22.74 -12.02
N HIS A 268 2.33 -22.18 -10.85
CA HIS A 268 2.56 -22.94 -9.63
C HIS A 268 1.33 -23.74 -9.21
N GLN A 269 0.14 -23.12 -9.25
CA GLN A 269 -1.10 -23.83 -8.93
C GLN A 269 -1.40 -24.97 -9.91
N LEU A 270 -1.17 -24.77 -11.21
CA LEU A 270 -1.30 -25.86 -12.16
C LEU A 270 -0.33 -27.00 -11.84
N LEU A 271 0.94 -26.70 -11.56
CA LEU A 271 1.94 -27.71 -11.20
C LEU A 271 1.56 -28.46 -9.91
N GLU A 272 1.04 -27.77 -8.91
CA GLU A 272 0.63 -28.38 -7.66
C GLU A 272 -0.59 -29.28 -7.83
N ARG A 273 -1.54 -28.88 -8.69
CA ARG A 273 -2.67 -29.75 -9.08
C ARG A 273 -2.19 -31.00 -9.79
N LEU A 274 -1.28 -30.88 -10.77
CA LEU A 274 -0.75 -32.03 -11.50
C LEU A 274 0.04 -33.00 -10.60
N ARG A 275 0.71 -32.49 -9.56
CA ARG A 275 1.38 -33.32 -8.56
C ARG A 275 0.38 -34.03 -7.63
N SER A 276 -0.71 -33.37 -7.26
CA SER A 276 -1.72 -33.93 -6.33
C SER A 276 -2.72 -34.86 -7.01
N SER A 277 -3.00 -34.69 -8.31
CA SER A 277 -3.89 -35.56 -9.11
C SER A 277 -3.27 -36.91 -9.47
N GLY A 278 -2.01 -37.18 -9.14
CA GLY A 278 -1.32 -38.43 -9.47
C GLY A 278 -0.93 -38.55 -10.95
N THR A 279 -0.93 -37.45 -11.71
CA THR A 279 -0.60 -37.43 -13.15
C THR A 279 0.92 -37.43 -13.36
N GLU A 280 1.61 -38.45 -12.85
CA GLU A 280 3.08 -38.53 -12.84
C GLU A 280 3.69 -38.42 -14.24
N GLN A 281 3.01 -38.93 -15.27
CA GLN A 281 3.46 -38.88 -16.66
C GLN A 281 3.57 -37.44 -17.18
N VAL A 282 2.56 -36.58 -16.92
CA VAL A 282 2.56 -35.18 -17.35
C VAL A 282 3.63 -34.39 -16.58
N VAL A 283 3.72 -34.61 -15.26
CA VAL A 283 4.74 -33.96 -14.41
C VAL A 283 6.15 -34.33 -14.88
N ALA A 284 6.40 -35.61 -15.19
CA ALA A 284 7.69 -36.08 -15.73
C ALA A 284 8.02 -35.45 -17.09
N ALA A 285 7.03 -35.28 -17.97
CA ALA A 285 7.21 -34.72 -19.30
C ALA A 285 7.51 -33.20 -19.29
N ILE A 286 7.01 -32.46 -18.30
CA ILE A 286 7.23 -31.00 -18.19
C ILE A 286 8.48 -30.67 -17.37
N LYS A 287 8.89 -31.57 -16.46
CA LYS A 287 10.02 -31.37 -15.53
C LYS A 287 11.31 -30.87 -16.20
N PRO A 288 11.77 -31.38 -17.36
CA PRO A 288 12.99 -30.88 -18.01
C PRO A 288 12.88 -29.38 -18.37
N GLY A 289 11.75 -28.94 -18.93
CA GLY A 289 11.54 -27.54 -19.27
C GLY A 289 11.46 -26.61 -18.06
N LEU A 290 10.96 -27.10 -16.91
CA LEU A 290 10.97 -26.34 -15.66
C LEU A 290 12.38 -26.23 -15.06
N GLN A 291 13.19 -27.28 -15.18
CA GLN A 291 14.58 -27.30 -14.71
C GLN A 291 15.45 -26.35 -15.53
N ASP A 292 15.31 -26.36 -16.86
CA ASP A 292 16.02 -25.44 -17.75
C ASP A 292 15.78 -23.97 -17.36
N LEU A 293 14.50 -23.60 -17.14
CA LEU A 293 14.18 -22.24 -16.69
C LEU A 293 14.74 -21.94 -15.29
N ALA A 294 14.70 -22.90 -14.37
CA ALA A 294 15.27 -22.72 -13.03
C ALA A 294 16.79 -22.49 -13.09
N GLU A 295 17.51 -23.18 -13.98
CA GLU A 295 18.95 -23.00 -14.19
C GLU A 295 19.29 -21.61 -14.75
N VAL A 296 18.48 -21.08 -15.67
CA VAL A 296 18.63 -19.70 -16.17
C VAL A 296 18.47 -18.67 -15.03
N LEU A 297 17.54 -18.91 -14.10
CA LEU A 297 17.25 -18.01 -12.99
C LEU A 297 18.20 -18.16 -11.78
N ASP A 298 18.84 -19.32 -11.60
CA ASP A 298 19.74 -19.61 -10.46
C ASP A 298 20.87 -18.57 -10.32
N GLY A 299 21.42 -18.09 -11.44
CA GLY A 299 22.48 -17.08 -11.46
C GLY A 299 22.10 -15.74 -10.80
N PHE A 300 20.79 -15.48 -10.68
CA PHE A 300 20.20 -14.26 -10.11
C PHE A 300 19.41 -14.53 -8.83
N SER A 301 19.23 -15.79 -8.44
CA SER A 301 18.52 -16.20 -7.23
C SER A 301 19.20 -15.66 -5.96
N GLY A 302 18.42 -14.98 -5.10
CA GLY A 302 18.93 -14.39 -3.86
C GLY A 302 19.97 -13.27 -4.02
N ARG A 303 20.19 -12.76 -5.24
CA ARG A 303 21.16 -11.69 -5.54
C ARG A 303 20.46 -10.41 -5.95
N ALA A 304 21.09 -9.27 -5.61
CA ALA A 304 20.62 -7.97 -6.05
C ALA A 304 20.78 -7.85 -7.57
N LEU A 305 19.67 -7.68 -8.30
CA LEU A 305 19.69 -7.54 -9.76
C LEU A 305 20.16 -6.13 -10.13
N THR A 306 21.45 -5.95 -10.44
CA THR A 306 21.95 -4.66 -10.93
C THR A 306 21.48 -4.40 -12.37
N HIS A 307 21.67 -3.17 -12.89
CA HIS A 307 21.31 -2.87 -14.29
C HIS A 307 22.07 -3.75 -15.31
N ALA A 308 23.35 -4.04 -15.04
CA ALA A 308 24.15 -4.92 -15.90
C ALA A 308 23.68 -6.38 -15.82
N ASP A 309 23.33 -6.84 -14.62
CA ASP A 309 22.77 -8.18 -14.43
C ASP A 309 21.41 -8.33 -15.11
N ALA A 310 20.58 -7.28 -15.13
CA ALA A 310 19.31 -7.28 -15.84
C ALA A 310 19.47 -7.34 -17.36
N ALA A 311 20.49 -6.69 -17.92
CA ALA A 311 20.82 -6.84 -19.34
C ALA A 311 21.28 -8.28 -19.65
N ARG A 312 22.09 -8.88 -18.76
CA ARG A 312 22.50 -10.30 -18.89
C ARG A 312 21.31 -11.25 -18.79
N LEU A 313 20.41 -11.03 -17.84
CA LEU A 313 19.17 -11.79 -17.69
C LEU A 313 18.30 -11.68 -18.94
N ALA A 314 18.12 -10.47 -19.48
CA ALA A 314 17.36 -10.25 -20.70
C ALA A 314 17.95 -11.03 -21.89
N ALA A 315 19.28 -11.01 -22.06
CA ALA A 315 19.96 -11.77 -23.11
C ALA A 315 19.80 -13.29 -22.94
N GLN A 316 19.95 -13.81 -21.72
CA GLN A 316 19.78 -15.25 -21.44
C GLN A 316 18.33 -15.71 -21.65
N LEU A 317 17.35 -14.90 -21.24
CA LEU A 317 15.93 -15.20 -21.48
C LEU A 317 15.55 -15.10 -22.96
N ALA A 318 16.16 -14.17 -23.71
CA ALA A 318 15.96 -14.08 -25.16
C ALA A 318 16.43 -15.36 -25.87
N ALA A 319 17.65 -15.82 -25.56
CA ALA A 319 18.19 -17.07 -26.10
C ALA A 319 17.33 -18.28 -25.70
N TYR A 320 16.95 -18.38 -24.43
CA TYR A 320 16.07 -19.45 -23.95
C TYR A 320 14.71 -19.44 -24.66
N LYS A 321 14.12 -18.25 -24.87
CA LYS A 321 12.83 -18.10 -25.56
C LYS A 321 12.89 -18.53 -27.03
N GLU A 322 14.02 -18.31 -27.71
CA GLU A 322 14.23 -18.73 -29.09
C GLU A 322 14.31 -20.26 -29.22
N ASP A 323 14.98 -20.92 -28.27
CA ASP A 323 15.13 -22.39 -28.25
C ASP A 323 13.87 -23.14 -27.75
N LEU A 324 13.04 -22.49 -26.95
CA LEU A 324 11.91 -23.12 -26.25
C LEU A 324 10.91 -23.83 -27.20
N PRO A 325 10.47 -23.27 -28.35
CA PRO A 325 9.60 -23.96 -29.31
C PRO A 325 10.16 -25.26 -29.87
N ALA A 326 11.46 -25.31 -30.16
CA ALA A 326 12.09 -26.54 -30.64
C ALA A 326 12.12 -27.60 -29.52
N ARG A 327 12.46 -27.20 -28.29
CA ARG A 327 12.48 -28.11 -27.13
C ARG A 327 11.10 -28.65 -26.80
N VAL A 328 10.07 -27.80 -26.73
CA VAL A 328 8.70 -28.23 -26.45
C VAL A 328 8.20 -29.20 -27.50
N ARG A 329 8.56 -29.03 -28.78
CA ARG A 329 8.25 -30.00 -29.84
C ARG A 329 8.92 -31.36 -29.59
N SER A 330 10.19 -31.38 -29.19
CA SER A 330 10.88 -32.63 -28.86
C SER A 330 10.28 -33.34 -27.63
N LEU A 331 9.98 -32.59 -26.57
CA LEU A 331 9.38 -33.12 -25.33
C LEU A 331 7.94 -33.60 -25.57
N ARG A 332 7.20 -32.93 -26.44
CA ARG A 332 5.88 -33.38 -26.87
C ARG A 332 5.96 -34.68 -27.66
N ALA A 333 6.93 -34.82 -28.56
CA ALA A 333 7.10 -36.05 -29.33
C ALA A 333 7.40 -37.26 -28.41
N SER A 334 8.27 -37.09 -27.40
CA SER A 334 8.48 -38.14 -26.39
C SER A 334 7.26 -38.38 -25.53
N PHE A 335 6.49 -37.34 -25.19
CA PHE A 335 5.26 -37.49 -24.41
C PHE A 335 4.17 -38.24 -25.18
N GLN A 336 4.07 -38.03 -26.49
CA GLN A 336 3.12 -38.72 -27.36
C GLN A 336 3.41 -40.21 -27.53
N GLN A 337 4.67 -40.64 -27.36
CA GLN A 337 5.03 -42.07 -27.40
C GLN A 337 4.40 -42.86 -26.25
N ASN A 338 3.99 -42.18 -25.16
CA ASN A 338 3.35 -42.80 -24.00
C ASN A 338 1.81 -42.85 -24.12
N GLU A 339 1.24 -42.55 -25.30
CA GLU A 339 -0.21 -42.55 -25.57
C GLU A 339 -1.06 -41.81 -24.50
N PRO A 340 -0.77 -40.51 -24.25
CA PRO A 340 -1.47 -39.75 -23.21
C PRO A 340 -2.94 -39.54 -23.55
N SER A 341 -3.80 -39.52 -22.53
CA SER A 341 -5.21 -39.18 -22.69
C SER A 341 -5.39 -37.74 -23.18
N ASP A 342 -6.56 -37.44 -23.75
CA ASP A 342 -6.90 -36.09 -24.21
C ASP A 342 -6.79 -35.03 -23.11
N ALA A 343 -7.08 -35.40 -21.86
CA ALA A 343 -6.96 -34.53 -20.69
C ALA A 343 -5.49 -34.25 -20.35
N GLU A 344 -4.65 -35.28 -20.29
CA GLU A 344 -3.22 -35.15 -20.03
C GLU A 344 -2.50 -34.36 -21.13
N GLN A 345 -2.93 -34.54 -22.37
CA GLN A 345 -2.42 -33.74 -23.49
C GLN A 345 -2.79 -32.26 -23.35
N LEU A 346 -3.98 -31.96 -22.82
CA LEU A 346 -4.42 -30.60 -22.56
C LEU A 346 -3.62 -29.97 -21.42
N ASP A 347 -3.39 -30.71 -20.33
CA ASP A 347 -2.59 -30.27 -19.19
C ASP A 347 -1.14 -29.97 -19.59
N PHE A 348 -0.53 -30.81 -20.41
CA PHE A 348 0.79 -30.57 -20.99
C PHE A 348 0.83 -29.25 -21.77
N HIS A 349 -0.16 -29.00 -22.63
CA HIS A 349 -0.22 -27.77 -23.41
C HIS A 349 -0.45 -26.53 -22.53
N THR A 350 -1.37 -26.60 -21.56
CA THR A 350 -1.65 -25.49 -20.65
C THR A 350 -0.43 -25.16 -19.78
N ALA A 351 0.34 -26.16 -19.33
CA ALA A 351 1.56 -25.93 -18.55
C ALA A 351 2.64 -25.21 -19.37
N TYR A 352 2.92 -25.66 -20.59
CA TYR A 352 3.88 -24.98 -21.46
C TYR A 352 3.39 -23.60 -21.91
N GLU A 353 2.10 -23.39 -22.11
CA GLU A 353 1.56 -22.06 -22.39
C GLU A 353 1.80 -21.08 -21.25
N LEU A 354 1.49 -21.48 -20.01
CA LEU A 354 1.76 -20.66 -18.83
C LEU A 354 3.26 -20.41 -18.68
N LEU A 355 4.11 -21.39 -19.00
CA LEU A 355 5.56 -21.26 -19.00
C LEU A 355 6.05 -20.25 -20.06
N TYR A 356 5.60 -20.35 -21.31
CA TYR A 356 5.94 -19.41 -22.39
C TYR A 356 5.61 -17.97 -22.01
N ARG A 357 4.41 -17.76 -21.47
CA ARG A 357 3.93 -16.44 -21.06
C ARG A 357 4.71 -15.90 -19.87
N PHE A 358 4.99 -16.76 -18.90
CA PHE A 358 5.82 -16.40 -17.76
C PHE A 358 7.22 -15.96 -18.21
N VAL A 359 7.86 -16.73 -19.09
CA VAL A 359 9.18 -16.39 -19.67
C VAL A 359 9.13 -15.08 -20.44
N ASP A 360 8.09 -14.86 -21.24
CA ASP A 360 7.92 -13.61 -22.00
C ASP A 360 7.77 -12.38 -21.09
N GLU A 361 6.97 -12.48 -20.02
CA GLU A 361 6.81 -11.38 -19.06
C GLU A 361 8.07 -11.13 -18.24
N VAL A 362 8.79 -12.17 -17.81
CA VAL A 362 10.08 -12.02 -17.11
C VAL A 362 11.12 -11.40 -18.05
N HIS A 363 11.12 -11.77 -19.33
CA HIS A 363 11.97 -11.15 -20.33
C HIS A 363 11.63 -9.66 -20.55
N SER A 364 10.35 -9.30 -20.67
CA SER A 364 9.92 -7.90 -20.77
C SER A 364 10.36 -7.10 -19.53
N TYR A 365 10.17 -7.67 -18.34
CA TYR A 365 10.62 -7.09 -17.07
C TYR A 365 12.14 -6.86 -17.05
N ALA A 366 12.93 -7.86 -17.46
CA ALA A 366 14.38 -7.77 -17.50
C ALA A 366 14.86 -6.67 -18.46
N GLN A 367 14.24 -6.57 -19.65
CA GLN A 367 14.50 -5.52 -20.62
C GLN A 367 14.13 -4.12 -20.08
N THR A 368 12.99 -3.99 -19.41
CA THR A 368 12.58 -2.71 -18.79
C THR A 368 13.52 -2.33 -17.66
N HIS A 369 13.97 -3.28 -16.82
CA HIS A 369 14.93 -3.02 -15.75
C HIS A 369 16.33 -2.66 -16.30
N ALA A 370 16.78 -3.32 -17.37
CA ALA A 370 18.01 -2.97 -18.08
C ALA A 370 17.93 -1.55 -18.67
N SER A 371 16.77 -1.19 -19.24
CA SER A 371 16.55 0.15 -19.82
C SER A 371 16.73 1.28 -18.80
N LEU A 372 16.55 1.04 -17.49
CA LEU A 372 16.76 2.05 -16.45
C LEU A 372 18.19 2.59 -16.38
N ALA A 373 19.17 1.89 -16.97
CA ALA A 373 20.53 2.40 -17.15
C ALA A 373 20.58 3.63 -18.08
N GLU A 374 19.71 3.67 -19.08
CA GLU A 374 19.68 4.73 -20.08
C GLU A 374 18.87 5.95 -19.62
N HIS A 375 19.32 7.14 -20.02
CA HIS A 375 18.67 8.39 -19.62
C HIS A 375 17.33 8.61 -20.34
N ARG A 376 17.17 8.11 -21.57
CA ARG A 376 15.96 8.21 -22.38
C ARG A 376 15.80 6.90 -23.17
N HIS A 377 14.61 6.33 -23.16
CA HIS A 377 14.32 5.09 -23.88
C HIS A 377 12.86 5.12 -24.35
N GLU A 378 12.56 4.49 -25.49
CA GLU A 378 11.19 4.41 -26.06
C GLU A 378 10.15 3.82 -25.08
N ARG A 379 10.59 2.98 -24.13
CA ARG A 379 9.74 2.35 -23.11
C ARG A 379 9.23 3.31 -22.03
N GLU A 380 9.59 4.59 -22.10
CA GLU A 380 9.08 5.64 -21.21
C GLU A 380 7.61 6.00 -21.50
N GLN A 381 7.12 5.76 -22.72
CA GLN A 381 5.74 6.04 -23.12
C GLN A 381 4.77 4.96 -22.62
N TRP A 382 4.70 4.77 -21.29
CA TRP A 382 3.73 3.89 -20.67
C TRP A 382 2.49 4.69 -20.26
N ASP A 383 1.38 4.43 -20.96
CA ASP A 383 0.13 5.20 -20.89
C ASP A 383 -0.88 4.62 -19.87
N GLU A 384 -0.48 3.61 -19.07
CA GLU A 384 -1.38 2.88 -18.18
C GLU A 384 -1.06 3.16 -16.70
N PRO A 385 -1.70 4.17 -16.07
CA PRO A 385 -1.45 4.52 -14.69
C PRO A 385 -2.03 3.50 -13.70
N TYR A 386 -1.35 3.33 -12.55
CA TYR A 386 -1.89 2.61 -11.40
C TYR A 386 -3.20 3.24 -10.95
N THR A 387 -4.29 2.46 -10.93
CA THR A 387 -5.62 2.93 -10.51
C THR A 387 -5.89 2.55 -9.05
N PRO A 388 -5.78 3.48 -8.08
CA PRO A 388 -6.17 3.17 -6.71
C PRO A 388 -7.69 3.03 -6.62
N LYS A 389 -8.19 1.97 -5.98
CA LYS A 389 -9.61 1.83 -5.67
C LYS A 389 -9.84 2.16 -4.21
N THR A 390 -10.47 3.31 -3.97
CA THR A 390 -10.95 3.70 -2.64
C THR A 390 -12.45 3.51 -2.54
N ASN A 391 -12.90 2.88 -1.46
CA ASN A 391 -14.31 2.75 -1.17
C ASN A 391 -14.90 4.12 -0.78
N TRP A 392 -15.76 4.67 -1.63
CA TRP A 392 -16.43 5.96 -1.38
C TRP A 392 -17.21 5.94 -0.07
N LEU A 393 -17.89 4.84 0.24
CA LEU A 393 -18.73 4.73 1.44
C LEU A 393 -17.88 4.77 2.71
N ALA A 394 -16.70 4.14 2.70
CA ALA A 394 -15.75 4.23 3.81
C ALA A 394 -15.22 5.67 3.98
N SER A 395 -15.00 6.38 2.87
CA SER A 395 -14.58 7.79 2.88
C SER A 395 -15.67 8.71 3.45
N ALA A 396 -16.92 8.54 2.99
CA ALA A 396 -18.06 9.29 3.49
C ALA A 396 -18.32 9.02 4.98
N ALA A 397 -18.24 7.76 5.41
CA ALA A 397 -18.39 7.38 6.81
C ALA A 397 -17.33 8.04 7.71
N ALA A 398 -16.08 8.11 7.26
CA ALA A 398 -15.02 8.81 8.00
C ALA A 398 -15.33 10.31 8.16
N GLY A 399 -15.87 10.95 7.11
CA GLY A 399 -16.32 12.34 7.16
C GLY A 399 -17.49 12.58 8.10
N ILE A 400 -18.55 11.78 7.99
CA ILE A 400 -19.74 11.85 8.87
C ILE A 400 -19.33 11.67 10.34
N ARG A 401 -18.45 10.71 10.63
CA ARG A 401 -17.92 10.48 11.98
C ARG A 401 -17.20 11.72 12.51
N ALA A 402 -16.36 12.36 11.71
CA ALA A 402 -15.63 13.56 12.12
C ALA A 402 -16.57 14.74 12.39
N SER A 403 -17.56 14.98 11.53
CA SER A 403 -18.57 16.01 11.77
C SER A 403 -19.39 15.71 13.02
N PHE A 404 -19.81 14.47 13.23
CA PHE A 404 -20.57 14.07 14.41
C PHE A 404 -19.78 14.31 15.71
N ILE A 405 -18.50 13.91 15.77
CA ILE A 405 -17.64 14.15 16.95
C ILE A 405 -17.55 15.65 17.25
N LEU A 406 -17.33 16.48 16.23
CA LEU A 406 -17.17 17.92 16.37
C LEU A 406 -18.45 18.60 16.84
N ILE A 407 -19.61 18.17 16.32
CA ILE A 407 -20.91 18.67 16.77
C ILE A 407 -21.14 18.29 18.23
N VAL A 408 -20.95 17.02 18.61
CA VAL A 408 -21.17 16.56 19.99
C VAL A 408 -20.27 17.29 20.99
N LEU A 409 -18.96 17.37 20.70
CA LEU A 409 -18.00 18.04 21.58
C LEU A 409 -18.19 19.55 21.58
N GLY A 410 -18.54 20.15 20.44
CA GLY A 410 -18.86 21.57 20.31
C GLY A 410 -20.11 21.95 21.12
N SER A 411 -21.19 21.18 20.98
CA SER A 411 -22.42 21.37 21.77
C SER A 411 -22.17 21.17 23.26
N TYR A 412 -21.36 20.18 23.65
CA TYR A 412 -20.96 20.00 25.05
C TYR A 412 -20.19 21.21 25.58
N TRP A 413 -19.23 21.74 24.80
CA TRP A 413 -18.48 22.94 25.17
C TRP A 413 -19.39 24.15 25.35
N VAL A 414 -20.28 24.42 24.39
CA VAL A 414 -21.23 25.54 24.47
C VAL A 414 -22.16 25.41 25.69
N ALA A 415 -22.69 24.20 25.96
CA ALA A 415 -23.60 23.96 27.07
C ALA A 415 -22.93 24.07 28.45
N THR A 416 -21.67 23.65 28.56
CA THR A 416 -20.94 23.66 29.85
C THR A 416 -20.17 24.95 30.09
N ALA A 417 -19.98 25.77 29.05
CA ALA A 417 -19.07 26.92 29.07
C ALA A 417 -17.67 26.57 29.62
N TRP A 418 -17.23 25.31 29.43
CA TRP A 418 -15.99 24.82 30.01
C TRP A 418 -14.78 25.59 29.44
N PRO A 419 -13.90 26.20 30.28
CA PRO A 419 -12.83 27.07 29.79
C PRO A 419 -11.91 26.43 28.74
N SER A 420 -11.57 25.15 28.91
CA SER A 420 -10.71 24.40 27.97
C SER A 420 -11.49 23.60 26.91
N GLY A 421 -12.79 23.87 26.73
CA GLY A 421 -13.59 23.17 25.72
C GLY A 421 -13.18 23.49 24.27
N ALA A 422 -12.60 24.67 24.02
CA ALA A 422 -11.94 24.99 22.75
C ALA A 422 -10.74 24.05 22.49
N THR A 423 -9.91 23.82 23.50
CA THR A 423 -8.78 22.87 23.44
C THR A 423 -9.30 21.46 23.16
N MET A 424 -10.34 21.00 23.86
CA MET A 424 -10.94 19.68 23.65
C MET A 424 -11.40 19.48 22.19
N THR A 425 -12.15 20.44 21.63
CA THR A 425 -12.71 20.36 20.27
C THR A 425 -11.62 20.42 19.20
N LEU A 426 -10.62 21.29 19.37
CA LEU A 426 -9.44 21.39 18.50
C LEU A 426 -8.69 20.06 18.42
N ILE A 427 -8.46 19.44 19.56
CA ILE A 427 -7.66 18.22 19.69
C ILE A 427 -8.43 17.01 19.16
N ALA A 428 -9.76 16.99 19.34
CA ALA A 428 -10.61 16.01 18.71
C ALA A 428 -10.58 16.14 17.17
N ALA A 429 -10.62 17.36 16.62
CA ALA A 429 -10.50 17.61 15.19
C ALA A 429 -9.15 17.11 14.62
N ALA A 430 -8.06 17.40 15.33
CA ALA A 430 -6.72 16.92 14.98
C ALA A 430 -6.66 15.38 14.98
N THR A 431 -7.16 14.77 16.06
CA THR A 431 -7.07 13.33 16.30
C THR A 431 -7.95 12.53 15.34
N VAL A 432 -9.18 12.98 15.05
CA VAL A 432 -10.05 12.30 14.08
C VAL A 432 -9.47 12.36 12.67
N GLY A 433 -8.89 13.49 12.27
CA GLY A 433 -8.26 13.63 10.96
C GLY A 433 -7.01 12.76 10.82
N LEU A 434 -6.08 12.82 11.79
CA LEU A 434 -4.86 11.99 11.80
C LEU A 434 -5.18 10.49 11.86
N SER A 435 -6.18 10.10 12.64
CA SER A 435 -6.57 8.70 12.77
C SER A 435 -7.35 8.18 11.55
N ALA A 436 -8.09 9.03 10.83
CA ALA A 436 -8.83 8.63 9.63
C ALA A 436 -7.93 8.15 8.47
N ALA A 437 -6.69 8.63 8.41
CA ALA A 437 -5.70 8.18 7.43
C ALA A 437 -5.03 6.84 7.80
N THR A 438 -5.37 6.25 8.97
CA THR A 438 -4.74 5.02 9.47
C THR A 438 -5.67 3.82 9.34
N PRO A 439 -5.12 2.59 9.18
CA PRO A 439 -5.94 1.38 9.07
C PRO A 439 -6.83 1.11 10.30
N ASN A 440 -6.39 1.54 11.49
CA ASN A 440 -7.14 1.37 12.73
C ASN A 440 -7.23 2.69 13.51
N PRO A 441 -8.22 3.54 13.18
CA PRO A 441 -8.40 4.85 13.79
C PRO A 441 -8.60 4.79 15.31
N LYS A 442 -9.34 3.79 15.80
CA LYS A 442 -9.54 3.55 17.24
C LYS A 442 -8.22 3.39 17.96
N ARG A 443 -7.37 2.48 17.48
CA ARG A 443 -6.07 2.20 18.10
C ARG A 443 -5.17 3.42 18.05
N MET A 444 -5.14 4.14 16.93
CA MET A 444 -4.33 5.36 16.79
C MET A 444 -4.76 6.42 17.80
N ALA A 445 -6.05 6.75 17.87
CA ALA A 445 -6.57 7.76 18.80
C ALA A 445 -6.33 7.38 20.28
N PHE A 446 -6.51 6.10 20.64
CA PHE A 446 -6.24 5.63 22.00
C PHE A 446 -4.74 5.70 22.35
N GLN A 447 -3.86 5.29 21.42
CA GLN A 447 -2.42 5.42 21.62
C GLN A 447 -1.98 6.88 21.77
N MET A 448 -2.56 7.79 20.99
CA MET A 448 -2.31 9.23 21.14
C MET A 448 -2.76 9.73 22.52
N ALA A 449 -3.89 9.25 23.05
CA ALA A 449 -4.33 9.58 24.40
C ALA A 449 -3.33 9.10 25.46
N CYS A 450 -2.82 7.87 25.36
CA CYS A 450 -1.77 7.36 26.26
C CYS A 450 -0.47 8.19 26.17
N GLY A 451 -0.03 8.54 24.96
CA GLY A 451 1.14 9.40 24.76
C GLY A 451 0.95 10.79 25.36
N THR A 452 -0.26 11.35 25.24
CA THR A 452 -0.63 12.65 25.80
C THR A 452 -0.67 12.62 27.32
N LEU A 453 -1.18 11.55 27.92
CA LEU A 453 -1.16 11.37 29.37
C LEU A 453 0.28 11.29 29.90
N LEU A 454 1.16 10.55 29.21
CA LEU A 454 2.58 10.50 29.55
C LEU A 454 3.22 11.89 29.41
N GLY A 455 2.89 12.62 28.33
CA GLY A 455 3.33 14.00 28.13
C GLY A 455 2.83 14.95 29.22
N ALA A 456 1.61 14.77 29.72
CA ALA A 456 1.05 15.56 30.82
C ALA A 456 1.84 15.37 32.11
N LEU A 457 2.18 14.12 32.44
CA LEU A 457 2.94 13.79 33.66
C LEU A 457 4.36 14.36 33.61
N ILE A 458 5.07 14.15 32.50
CA ILE A 458 6.43 14.67 32.33
C ILE A 458 6.40 16.20 32.25
N GLY A 459 5.47 16.73 31.47
CA GLY A 459 5.26 18.16 31.28
C GLY A 459 4.93 18.92 32.56
N PHE A 460 4.15 18.32 33.47
CA PHE A 460 3.86 18.90 34.78
C PHE A 460 5.13 19.05 35.61
N VAL A 461 5.99 18.03 35.61
CA VAL A 461 7.28 18.08 36.30
C VAL A 461 8.18 19.14 35.68
N GLU A 462 8.33 19.14 34.35
CA GLU A 462 9.17 20.10 33.65
C GLU A 462 8.69 21.55 33.86
N MET A 463 7.41 21.81 33.64
CA MET A 463 6.86 23.16 33.68
C MET A 463 6.83 23.77 35.08
N PHE A 464 6.55 23.00 36.14
CA PHE A 464 6.39 23.57 37.48
C PHE A 464 7.60 23.35 38.40
N PHE A 465 8.43 22.34 38.14
CA PHE A 465 9.56 22.01 39.02
C PHE A 465 10.93 22.22 38.37
N ILE A 466 11.02 22.32 37.04
CA ILE A 466 12.30 22.46 36.34
C ILE A 466 12.42 23.85 35.70
N PHE A 467 11.47 24.26 34.86
CA PHE A 467 11.53 25.52 34.11
C PHE A 467 11.72 26.78 34.96
N PRO A 468 11.16 26.89 36.18
CA PRO A 468 11.43 28.03 37.05
C PRO A 468 12.88 28.13 37.55
N TRP A 469 13.67 27.05 37.46
CA TRP A 469 15.05 26.97 37.95
C TRP A 469 16.10 27.01 36.85
N ILE A 470 15.69 27.06 35.58
CA ILE A 470 16.60 27.05 34.44
C ILE A 470 16.59 28.40 33.75
N ASP A 471 17.77 28.84 33.34
CA ASP A 471 17.95 30.06 32.56
C ASP A 471 18.60 29.76 31.22
N GLY A 472 18.03 30.36 30.18
CA GLY A 472 18.59 30.32 28.83
C GLY A 472 18.19 29.12 27.97
N PHE A 473 18.35 29.31 26.67
CA PHE A 473 17.93 28.36 25.64
C PHE A 473 18.68 27.00 25.68
N PRO A 474 20.01 26.93 25.93
CA PRO A 474 20.71 25.65 25.94
C PRO A 474 20.18 24.69 27.01
N LEU A 475 19.86 25.20 28.20
CA LEU A 475 19.36 24.38 29.30
C LEU A 475 17.93 23.91 29.03
N LEU A 476 17.10 24.74 28.39
CA LEU A 476 15.80 24.33 27.85
C LEU A 476 15.93 23.16 26.87
N CYS A 477 16.88 23.21 25.92
CA CYS A 477 17.12 22.10 25.00
C CYS A 477 17.52 20.80 25.72
N VAL A 478 18.35 20.89 26.76
CA VAL A 478 18.76 19.72 27.56
C VAL A 478 17.56 19.07 28.23
N MET A 479 16.63 19.88 28.78
CA MET A 479 15.44 19.36 29.45
C MET A 479 14.41 18.77 28.49
N LEU A 480 14.24 19.37 27.31
CA LEU A 480 13.30 18.86 26.29
C LEU A 480 13.84 17.62 25.54
N ALA A 481 15.17 17.44 25.46
CA ALA A 481 15.79 16.39 24.65
C ALA A 481 15.34 14.97 25.03
N PRO A 482 15.29 14.54 26.30
CA PRO A 482 14.84 13.20 26.68
C PRO A 482 13.44 12.87 26.17
N VAL A 483 12.50 13.82 26.27
CA VAL A 483 11.12 13.63 25.82
C VAL A 483 11.05 13.52 24.30
N ILE A 484 11.79 14.38 23.59
CA ILE A 484 11.87 14.34 22.13
C ILE A 484 12.52 13.03 21.64
N VAL A 485 13.59 12.57 22.30
CA VAL A 485 14.25 11.28 21.99
C VAL A 485 13.28 10.12 22.19
N LEU A 486 12.62 10.05 23.35
CA LEU A 486 11.66 8.99 23.66
C LEU A 486 10.49 8.99 22.67
N GLY A 487 9.90 10.16 22.41
CA GLY A 487 8.79 10.30 21.47
C GLY A 487 9.18 9.93 20.04
N SER A 488 10.37 10.33 19.59
CA SER A 488 10.90 10.00 18.26
C SER A 488 11.21 8.51 18.12
N PHE A 489 11.75 7.91 19.17
CA PHE A 489 11.99 6.46 19.23
C PHE A 489 10.70 5.66 19.17
N LEU A 490 9.67 6.03 19.95
CA LEU A 490 8.37 5.37 19.90
C LEU A 490 7.67 5.55 18.54
N THR A 491 7.82 6.72 17.92
CA THR A 491 7.28 7.01 16.59
C THR A 491 7.91 6.14 15.50
N SER A 492 9.20 5.80 15.64
CA SER A 492 9.91 4.92 14.69
C SER A 492 9.42 3.47 14.69
N ARG A 493 8.70 3.03 15.73
CA ARG A 493 8.21 1.65 15.89
C ARG A 493 6.72 1.58 15.54
N PRO A 494 6.31 0.85 14.47
CA PRO A 494 4.91 0.82 14.01
C PRO A 494 3.87 0.44 15.08
N GLN A 495 4.27 -0.38 16.05
CA GLN A 495 3.40 -0.82 17.15
C GLN A 495 3.03 0.31 18.12
N TYR A 496 3.93 1.29 18.32
CA TYR A 496 3.83 2.38 19.29
C TYR A 496 3.77 3.77 18.65
N ALA A 497 3.65 3.83 17.32
CA ALA A 497 3.70 5.08 16.57
C ALA A 497 2.69 6.12 17.06
N GLY A 498 1.47 5.71 17.46
CA GLY A 498 0.48 6.61 18.02
C GLY A 498 0.85 7.18 19.38
N VAL A 499 1.55 6.41 20.22
CA VAL A 499 2.02 6.86 21.54
C VAL A 499 3.13 7.89 21.36
N GLY A 500 4.09 7.62 20.47
CA GLY A 500 5.17 8.56 20.14
C GLY A 500 4.63 9.87 19.56
N LEU A 501 3.68 9.80 18.62
CA LEU A 501 3.07 10.97 18.02
C LEU A 501 2.27 11.79 19.04
N GLY A 502 1.49 11.12 19.89
CA GLY A 502 0.74 11.77 20.97
C GLY A 502 1.66 12.46 21.98
N LEU A 503 2.74 11.77 22.38
CA LEU A 503 3.76 12.34 23.25
C LEU A 503 4.38 13.59 22.61
N LEU A 504 4.97 13.49 21.42
CA LEU A 504 5.67 14.62 20.79
C LEU A 504 4.76 15.84 20.54
N ILE A 505 3.55 15.62 20.00
CA ILE A 505 2.67 16.73 19.63
C ILE A 505 2.10 17.40 20.88
N PHE A 506 1.48 16.64 21.78
CA PHE A 506 0.67 17.23 22.85
C PHE A 506 1.47 17.58 24.10
N PHE A 507 2.63 16.95 24.32
CA PHE A 507 3.65 17.51 25.22
C PHE A 507 4.06 18.90 24.73
N SER A 508 4.40 19.05 23.44
CA SER A 508 4.79 20.34 22.90
C SER A 508 3.67 21.38 22.94
N THR A 509 2.42 20.97 22.76
CA THR A 509 1.28 21.88 22.82
C THR A 509 1.08 22.46 24.23
N GLY A 510 1.19 21.62 25.27
CA GLY A 510 0.83 22.02 26.64
C GLY A 510 2.01 22.41 27.54
N SER A 511 3.21 21.89 27.27
CA SER A 511 4.35 22.01 28.19
C SER A 511 5.49 22.85 27.64
N VAL A 512 5.68 22.98 26.32
CA VAL A 512 6.78 23.77 25.78
C VAL A 512 6.49 25.27 25.94
N PRO A 513 7.42 26.06 26.51
CA PRO A 513 7.18 27.46 26.81
C PRO A 513 7.04 28.32 25.54
N ASP A 514 6.08 29.26 25.57
CA ASP A 514 6.01 30.38 24.63
C ASP A 514 6.99 31.49 25.05
N ASN A 515 7.10 32.55 24.23
CA ASN A 515 7.96 33.72 24.51
C ASN A 515 7.67 34.33 25.89
N LEU A 516 6.41 34.30 26.33
CA LEU A 516 5.99 34.68 27.68
C LEU A 516 5.35 33.46 28.35
N THR A 517 6.09 32.87 29.28
CA THR A 517 5.63 31.67 29.98
C THR A 517 4.77 32.05 31.18
N VAL A 518 3.51 31.60 31.19
CA VAL A 518 2.60 31.78 32.32
C VAL A 518 2.46 30.46 33.07
N TYR A 519 2.90 30.42 34.32
CA TYR A 519 2.81 29.23 35.18
C TYR A 519 1.45 29.20 35.88
N ASN A 520 0.48 28.50 35.28
CA ASN A 520 -0.85 28.29 35.87
C ASN A 520 -1.21 26.79 35.91
N PRO A 521 -1.13 26.15 37.09
CA PRO A 521 -1.45 24.72 37.24
C PRO A 521 -2.90 24.38 36.90
N TYR A 522 -3.85 25.29 37.16
CA TYR A 522 -5.27 25.03 36.92
C TYR A 522 -5.57 24.92 35.42
N THR A 523 -5.12 25.88 34.62
CA THR A 523 -5.29 25.83 33.16
C THR A 523 -4.52 24.67 32.55
N PHE A 524 -3.30 24.40 33.03
CA PHE A 524 -2.49 23.27 32.57
C PHE A 524 -3.21 21.92 32.75
N ILE A 525 -3.69 21.63 33.96
CA ILE A 525 -4.39 20.38 34.25
C ILE A 525 -5.68 20.30 33.42
N ASN A 526 -6.43 21.40 33.34
CA ASN A 526 -7.68 21.45 32.59
C ASN A 526 -7.48 21.23 31.09
N ASP A 527 -6.43 21.80 30.49
CA ASP A 527 -6.08 21.62 29.09
C ASP A 527 -5.66 20.18 28.78
N TYR A 528 -4.87 19.55 29.64
CA TYR A 528 -4.51 18.14 29.45
C TYR A 528 -5.71 17.19 29.61
N ILE A 529 -6.61 17.44 30.56
CA ILE A 529 -7.87 16.69 30.67
C ILE A 529 -8.71 16.85 29.40
N ALA A 530 -8.84 18.08 28.89
CA ALA A 530 -9.53 18.38 27.65
C ALA A 530 -8.91 17.65 26.44
N MET A 531 -7.59 17.64 26.32
CA MET A 531 -6.86 16.92 25.26
C MET A 531 -7.14 15.41 25.31
N VAL A 532 -6.97 14.78 26.49
CA VAL A 532 -7.17 13.34 26.68
C VAL A 532 -8.63 12.96 26.43
N LEU A 533 -9.59 13.72 26.96
CA LEU A 533 -11.02 13.46 26.76
C LEU A 533 -11.39 13.53 25.28
N GLY A 534 -10.92 14.55 24.55
CA GLY A 534 -11.13 14.68 23.11
C GLY A 534 -10.63 13.46 22.33
N MET A 535 -9.44 12.96 22.66
CA MET A 535 -8.87 11.75 22.03
C MET A 535 -9.62 10.47 22.37
N LEU A 536 -10.06 10.32 23.63
CA LEU A 536 -10.84 9.16 24.07
C LEU A 536 -12.22 9.13 23.39
N VAL A 537 -12.87 10.28 23.22
CA VAL A 537 -14.12 10.38 22.45
C VAL A 537 -13.89 10.03 20.99
N CYS A 538 -12.79 10.48 20.37
CA CYS A 538 -12.41 10.03 19.03
C CYS A 538 -12.19 8.51 18.94
N ALA A 539 -11.54 7.92 19.95
CA ALA A 539 -11.30 6.48 20.01
C ALA A 539 -12.63 5.69 20.16
N ALA A 540 -13.54 6.15 21.02
CA ALA A 540 -14.86 5.57 21.20
C ALA A 540 -15.70 5.69 19.93
N ALA A 541 -15.74 6.87 19.31
CA ALA A 541 -16.44 7.09 18.05
C ALA A 541 -15.85 6.24 16.91
N GLY A 542 -14.53 6.04 16.86
CA GLY A 542 -13.87 5.13 15.92
C GLY A 542 -14.21 3.64 16.14
N ALA A 543 -14.67 3.28 17.34
CA ALA A 543 -15.14 1.93 17.67
C ALA A 543 -16.63 1.74 17.36
N ILE A 544 -17.44 2.78 17.51
CA ILE A 544 -18.91 2.72 17.42
C ILE A 544 -19.42 3.08 16.02
N ILE A 545 -18.91 4.17 15.43
CA ILE A 545 -19.40 4.71 14.15
C ILE A 545 -18.59 4.08 13.00
N LEU A 546 -19.18 3.07 12.35
CA LEU A 546 -18.58 2.23 11.30
C LEU A 546 -17.16 1.73 11.66
N PRO A 547 -17.06 0.74 12.56
CA PRO A 547 -15.76 0.17 12.91
C PRO A 547 -15.08 -0.40 11.63
N PRO A 548 -13.82 -0.02 11.36
CA PRO A 548 -13.08 -0.53 10.21
C PRO A 548 -12.84 -2.04 10.28
N ASN A 549 -12.88 -2.62 11.48
CA ASN A 549 -12.80 -4.07 11.71
C ASN A 549 -14.21 -4.70 11.80
N SER A 550 -15.15 -4.26 10.97
CA SER A 550 -16.49 -4.83 10.94
C SER A 550 -16.58 -5.96 9.90
N ARG A 551 -17.33 -7.01 10.24
CA ARG A 551 -17.67 -8.11 9.32
C ARG A 551 -18.30 -7.61 8.03
N TRP A 552 -19.06 -6.51 8.11
CA TRP A 552 -19.68 -5.86 6.95
C TRP A 552 -18.62 -5.31 5.97
N LEU A 553 -17.59 -4.61 6.46
CA LEU A 553 -16.56 -4.05 5.58
C LEU A 553 -15.72 -5.15 4.92
N TRP A 554 -15.39 -6.22 5.63
CA TRP A 554 -14.68 -7.36 5.04
C TRP A 554 -15.50 -8.03 3.94
N ARG A 555 -16.79 -8.31 4.21
CA ARG A 555 -17.72 -8.84 3.18
C ARG A 555 -17.82 -7.91 1.98
N ARG A 556 -17.82 -6.59 2.21
CA ARG A 556 -17.87 -5.61 1.12
C ARG A 556 -16.59 -5.59 0.30
N LEU A 557 -15.42 -5.61 0.94
CA LEU A 557 -14.13 -5.67 0.25
C LEU A 557 -13.96 -6.98 -0.53
N GLU A 558 -14.45 -8.09 0.02
CA GLU A 558 -14.53 -9.36 -0.68
C GLU A 558 -15.47 -9.29 -1.89
N GLN A 559 -16.65 -8.67 -1.77
CA GLN A 559 -17.55 -8.41 -2.90
C GLN A 559 -16.87 -7.53 -3.97
N ASP A 560 -16.16 -6.48 -3.58
CA ASP A 560 -15.45 -5.58 -4.49
C ASP A 560 -14.26 -6.30 -5.19
N LEU A 561 -13.61 -7.24 -4.49
CA LEU A 561 -12.57 -8.13 -5.01
C LEU A 561 -13.16 -9.08 -6.05
N ARG A 562 -14.26 -9.78 -5.73
CA ARG A 562 -14.98 -10.65 -6.68
C ARG A 562 -15.52 -9.88 -7.88
N GLY A 563 -15.97 -8.65 -7.67
CA GLY A 563 -16.41 -7.72 -8.71
C GLY A 563 -15.33 -7.37 -9.75
N GLN A 564 -14.04 -7.61 -9.47
CA GLN A 564 -12.99 -7.40 -10.48
C GLN A 564 -13.10 -8.38 -11.66
N VAL A 565 -13.69 -9.56 -11.49
CA VAL A 565 -13.97 -10.47 -12.63
C VAL A 565 -14.97 -9.85 -13.60
N VAL A 566 -15.95 -9.08 -13.09
CA VAL A 566 -16.88 -8.33 -13.94
C VAL A 566 -16.15 -7.25 -14.73
N PHE A 567 -15.16 -6.59 -14.11
CA PHE A 567 -14.29 -5.64 -14.80
C PHE A 567 -13.44 -6.33 -15.88
N ALA A 568 -12.87 -7.50 -15.60
CA ALA A 568 -12.14 -8.30 -16.60
C ALA A 568 -13.01 -8.70 -17.81
N ILE A 569 -14.30 -8.96 -17.61
CA ILE A 569 -15.23 -9.36 -18.67
C ILE A 569 -15.75 -8.17 -19.48
N SER A 570 -16.11 -7.06 -18.83
CA SER A 570 -16.83 -5.94 -19.46
C SER A 570 -15.97 -4.69 -19.74
N GLY A 571 -14.79 -4.56 -19.12
CA GLY A 571 -13.92 -3.40 -19.26
C GLY A 571 -13.35 -3.23 -20.68
N LYS A 572 -12.97 -2.00 -21.03
CA LYS A 572 -12.28 -1.69 -22.29
C LYS A 572 -10.92 -2.38 -22.33
N LEU A 573 -10.52 -2.93 -23.48
CA LEU A 573 -9.27 -3.72 -23.63
C LEU A 573 -7.98 -2.91 -23.35
N LYS A 574 -7.92 -1.64 -23.76
CA LYS A 574 -6.77 -0.76 -23.50
C LYS A 574 -6.64 -0.52 -21.98
N GLY A 575 -5.50 -0.83 -21.38
CA GLY A 575 -5.28 -0.68 -19.94
C GLY A 575 -6.00 -1.70 -19.05
N LEU A 576 -6.62 -2.73 -19.63
CA LEU A 576 -7.44 -3.66 -18.85
C LEU A 576 -6.62 -4.51 -17.89
N ALA A 577 -5.53 -5.09 -18.39
CA ALA A 577 -4.69 -6.01 -17.62
C ALA A 577 -4.04 -5.29 -16.44
N SER A 578 -3.36 -4.17 -16.71
CA SER A 578 -2.73 -3.35 -15.67
C SER A 578 -3.73 -2.80 -14.66
N GLY A 579 -4.89 -2.30 -15.11
CA GLY A 579 -5.94 -1.78 -14.24
C GLY A 579 -6.59 -2.86 -13.37
N PHE A 580 -6.78 -4.06 -13.92
CA PHE A 580 -7.30 -5.22 -13.19
C PHE A 580 -6.30 -5.68 -12.12
N GLU A 581 -5.03 -5.81 -12.47
CA GLU A 581 -3.98 -6.19 -11.54
C GLU A 581 -3.78 -5.20 -10.41
N SER A 582 -3.67 -3.89 -10.75
CA SER A 582 -3.49 -2.84 -9.77
C SER A 582 -4.67 -2.79 -8.80
N SER A 583 -5.89 -2.80 -9.33
CA SER A 583 -7.11 -2.71 -8.53
C SER A 583 -7.27 -3.92 -7.61
N THR A 584 -6.99 -5.13 -8.10
CA THR A 584 -7.14 -6.37 -7.32
C THR A 584 -6.14 -6.44 -6.17
N ARG A 585 -4.87 -6.11 -6.44
CA ARG A 585 -3.82 -6.09 -5.41
C ARG A 585 -4.01 -4.95 -4.41
N ASP A 586 -4.49 -3.79 -4.86
CA ASP A 586 -4.80 -2.66 -3.98
C ASP A 586 -5.94 -2.99 -3.00
N LEU A 587 -6.99 -3.67 -3.49
CA LEU A 587 -8.11 -4.12 -2.66
C LEU A 587 -7.68 -5.20 -1.66
N LEU A 588 -6.87 -6.17 -2.09
CA LEU A 588 -6.35 -7.16 -1.16
C LEU A 588 -5.47 -6.51 -0.10
N HIS A 589 -4.54 -5.63 -0.49
CA HIS A 589 -3.65 -4.97 0.48
C HIS A 589 -4.45 -4.18 1.53
N GLN A 590 -5.55 -3.51 1.12
CA GLN A 590 -6.50 -2.87 2.04
C GLN A 590 -7.17 -3.89 2.97
N ALA A 591 -7.78 -4.93 2.39
CA ALA A 591 -8.55 -5.91 3.14
C ALA A 591 -7.67 -6.69 4.11
N TYR A 592 -6.45 -7.05 3.68
CA TYR A 592 -5.46 -7.76 4.49
C TYR A 592 -4.97 -6.92 5.67
N GLY A 593 -4.74 -5.62 5.46
CA GLY A 593 -4.39 -4.67 6.52
C GLY A 593 -5.53 -4.44 7.53
N LEU A 594 -6.78 -4.35 7.06
CA LEU A 594 -7.96 -4.22 7.92
C LEU A 594 -8.31 -5.52 8.69
N ALA A 595 -7.95 -6.67 8.14
CA ALA A 595 -8.13 -7.98 8.77
C ALA A 595 -6.95 -8.37 9.70
N THR A 596 -6.04 -7.45 10.01
CA THR A 596 -4.91 -7.70 10.92
C THR A 596 -5.41 -8.20 12.28
N GLY A 597 -4.93 -9.37 12.70
CA GLY A 597 -5.38 -10.06 13.92
C GLY A 597 -6.50 -11.09 13.70
N GLN A 598 -6.98 -11.27 12.47
CA GLN A 598 -7.94 -12.31 12.10
C GLN A 598 -7.39 -13.20 10.97
N PRO A 599 -6.62 -14.26 11.30
CA PRO A 599 -5.92 -15.06 10.30
C PRO A 599 -6.87 -15.81 9.36
N GLN A 600 -8.06 -16.20 9.82
CA GLN A 600 -9.07 -16.87 8.98
C GLN A 600 -9.58 -15.95 7.86
N VAL A 601 -9.97 -14.72 8.20
CA VAL A 601 -10.44 -13.73 7.21
C VAL A 601 -9.33 -13.38 6.22
N GLN A 602 -8.09 -13.25 6.68
CA GLN A 602 -6.93 -13.02 5.81
C GLN A 602 -6.71 -14.16 4.82
N ARG A 603 -6.82 -15.42 5.27
CA ARG A 603 -6.74 -16.61 4.40
C ARG A 603 -7.86 -16.64 3.37
N ASP A 604 -9.10 -16.36 3.78
CA ASP A 604 -10.25 -16.38 2.86
C ASP A 604 -10.16 -15.30 1.78
N LEU A 605 -9.72 -14.08 2.15
CA LEU A 605 -9.47 -13.00 1.19
C LEU A 605 -8.35 -13.34 0.20
N LEU A 606 -7.29 -14.01 0.66
CA LEU A 606 -6.21 -14.49 -0.21
C LEU A 606 -6.72 -15.53 -1.20
N ARG A 607 -7.49 -16.51 -0.73
CA ARG A 607 -8.11 -17.55 -1.57
C ARG A 607 -9.01 -16.93 -2.65
N TRP A 608 -9.85 -15.96 -2.29
CA TRP A 608 -10.64 -15.21 -3.26
C TRP A 608 -9.78 -14.43 -4.26
N MET A 609 -8.69 -13.81 -3.80
CA MET A 609 -7.79 -13.08 -4.69
C MET A 609 -7.19 -14.02 -5.74
N PHE A 610 -6.70 -15.20 -5.34
CA PHE A 610 -6.10 -16.15 -6.28
C PHE A 610 -7.08 -16.55 -7.37
N VAL A 611 -8.30 -16.93 -7.01
CA VAL A 611 -9.33 -17.31 -8.00
C VAL A 611 -9.72 -16.13 -8.90
N VAL A 612 -9.88 -14.93 -8.32
CA VAL A 612 -10.19 -13.72 -9.08
C VAL A 612 -9.07 -13.43 -10.08
N LEU A 613 -7.81 -13.46 -9.64
CA LEU A 613 -6.65 -13.23 -10.50
C LEU A 613 -6.57 -14.27 -11.62
N GLU A 614 -6.75 -15.54 -11.32
CA GLU A 614 -6.67 -16.63 -12.31
C GLU A 614 -7.75 -16.53 -13.37
N VAL A 615 -9.02 -16.50 -12.95
CA VAL A 615 -10.15 -16.41 -13.86
C VAL A 615 -10.13 -15.09 -14.61
N GLY A 616 -9.82 -13.98 -13.92
CA GLY A 616 -9.71 -12.65 -14.52
C GLY A 616 -8.62 -12.56 -15.59
N HIS A 617 -7.41 -13.07 -15.32
CA HIS A 617 -6.33 -13.09 -16.30
C HIS A 617 -6.65 -13.97 -17.50
N ALA A 618 -7.17 -15.17 -17.27
CA ALA A 618 -7.54 -16.08 -18.36
C ALA A 618 -8.60 -15.46 -19.28
N ILE A 619 -9.58 -14.72 -18.71
CA ILE A 619 -10.57 -13.97 -19.48
C ILE A 619 -9.93 -12.83 -20.26
N ILE A 620 -9.06 -12.03 -19.62
CA ILE A 620 -8.40 -10.90 -20.29
C ILE A 620 -7.56 -11.40 -21.47
N GLU A 621 -6.84 -12.50 -21.30
CA GLU A 621 -6.02 -13.11 -22.33
C GLU A 621 -6.87 -13.71 -23.46
N LEU A 622 -7.94 -14.40 -23.11
CA LEU A 622 -8.92 -14.87 -24.09
C LEU A 622 -9.50 -13.71 -24.92
N ARG A 623 -9.76 -12.56 -24.30
CA ARG A 623 -10.25 -11.35 -24.99
C ARG A 623 -9.17 -10.69 -25.86
N LYS A 624 -7.90 -10.69 -25.42
CA LYS A 624 -6.78 -10.20 -26.22
C LYS A 624 -6.57 -11.07 -27.46
N GLU A 625 -6.57 -12.39 -27.32
CA GLU A 625 -6.51 -13.29 -28.48
C GLU A 625 -7.67 -13.02 -29.44
N GLN A 626 -8.90 -12.87 -28.93
CA GLN A 626 -10.06 -12.58 -29.77
C GLN A 626 -9.94 -11.28 -30.57
N ALA A 627 -9.20 -10.29 -30.06
CA ALA A 627 -8.97 -9.01 -30.71
C ALA A 627 -7.87 -9.05 -31.79
N ILE A 628 -6.95 -10.01 -31.71
CA ILE A 628 -5.81 -10.15 -32.65
C ILE A 628 -6.12 -11.19 -33.75
N LEU A 629 -7.24 -11.92 -33.64
CA LEU A 629 -7.64 -12.92 -34.61
C LEU A 629 -7.68 -12.35 -36.05
N PRO A 630 -7.14 -13.09 -37.04
CA PRO A 630 -7.16 -12.65 -38.43
C PRO A 630 -8.60 -12.65 -38.98
N VAL A 631 -8.83 -11.85 -40.02
CA VAL A 631 -10.13 -11.79 -40.69
C VAL A 631 -10.34 -13.07 -41.50
N HIS A 632 -11.01 -14.05 -40.91
CA HIS A 632 -11.35 -15.33 -41.54
C HIS A 632 -12.76 -15.80 -41.10
N PRO A 633 -13.56 -16.47 -41.95
CA PRO A 633 -14.89 -16.94 -41.60
C PRO A 633 -14.94 -17.83 -40.34
N ALA A 634 -13.91 -18.66 -40.12
CA ALA A 634 -13.76 -19.50 -38.92
C ALA A 634 -13.65 -18.70 -37.60
N TYR A 635 -13.29 -17.41 -37.69
CA TYR A 635 -13.15 -16.52 -36.54
C TYR A 635 -14.22 -15.41 -36.48
N ALA A 636 -15.24 -15.46 -37.35
CA ALA A 636 -16.30 -14.47 -37.38
C ALA A 636 -17.07 -14.39 -36.05
N GLU A 637 -17.59 -13.21 -35.71
CA GLU A 637 -18.35 -12.99 -34.47
C GLU A 637 -19.60 -13.87 -34.32
N THR A 638 -20.16 -14.31 -35.44
CA THR A 638 -21.34 -15.17 -35.51
C THR A 638 -21.04 -16.63 -35.16
N GLN A 639 -19.76 -17.03 -35.11
CA GLN A 639 -19.37 -18.42 -34.88
C GLN A 639 -19.84 -18.95 -33.51
N PRO A 640 -20.29 -20.23 -33.43
CA PRO A 640 -20.83 -20.82 -32.21
C PRO A 640 -19.89 -20.74 -31.01
N TRP A 641 -18.58 -20.88 -31.22
CA TRP A 641 -17.59 -20.82 -30.15
C TRP A 641 -17.48 -19.42 -29.52
N ARG A 642 -17.57 -18.34 -30.32
CA ARG A 642 -17.59 -16.96 -29.80
C ARG A 642 -18.87 -16.67 -29.02
N GLN A 643 -20.01 -17.19 -29.47
CA GLN A 643 -21.28 -17.06 -28.74
C GLN A 643 -21.22 -17.81 -27.40
N ALA A 644 -20.69 -19.04 -27.40
CA ALA A 644 -20.51 -19.84 -26.20
C ALA A 644 -19.62 -19.12 -25.15
N ILE A 645 -18.54 -18.48 -25.59
CA ILE A 645 -17.68 -17.66 -24.71
C ILE A 645 -18.44 -16.47 -24.12
N ARG A 646 -19.30 -15.77 -24.89
CA ARG A 646 -20.11 -14.67 -24.37
C ARG A 646 -21.10 -15.15 -23.31
N VAL A 647 -21.71 -16.33 -23.51
CA VAL A 647 -22.61 -16.97 -22.52
C VAL A 647 -21.84 -17.37 -21.27
N MET A 648 -20.66 -17.98 -21.42
CA MET A 648 -19.74 -18.29 -20.33
C MET A 648 -19.42 -17.03 -19.51
N GLY A 649 -19.04 -15.93 -20.16
CA GLY A 649 -18.78 -14.66 -19.47
C GLY A 649 -19.95 -14.17 -18.63
N ARG A 650 -21.20 -14.23 -19.15
CA ARG A 650 -22.40 -13.87 -18.36
C ARG A 650 -22.63 -14.79 -17.17
N SER A 651 -22.36 -16.09 -17.30
CA SER A 651 -22.47 -17.04 -16.19
C SER A 651 -21.45 -16.73 -15.09
N LEU A 652 -20.20 -16.44 -15.46
CA LEU A 652 -19.12 -16.09 -14.52
C LEU A 652 -19.43 -14.79 -13.78
N VAL A 653 -19.97 -13.77 -14.46
CA VAL A 653 -20.45 -12.54 -13.79
C VAL A 653 -21.44 -12.87 -12.67
N ARG A 654 -22.41 -13.76 -12.90
CA ARG A 654 -23.38 -14.16 -11.88
C ARG A 654 -22.73 -14.93 -10.74
N LEU A 655 -21.83 -15.86 -11.03
CA LEU A 655 -21.11 -16.64 -10.02
C LEU A 655 -20.30 -15.75 -9.08
N PHE A 656 -19.50 -14.83 -9.61
CA PHE A 656 -18.63 -13.99 -8.79
C PHE A 656 -19.40 -12.91 -8.02
N LEU A 657 -20.53 -12.42 -8.53
CA LEU A 657 -21.39 -11.50 -7.77
C LEU A 657 -22.17 -12.23 -6.67
N GLN A 658 -22.70 -13.41 -6.96
CA GLN A 658 -23.53 -14.22 -6.07
C GLN A 658 -23.03 -15.67 -6.05
N PRO A 659 -22.01 -15.98 -5.23
CA PRO A 659 -21.48 -17.34 -5.12
C PRO A 659 -22.55 -18.27 -4.56
N SER A 660 -22.96 -19.25 -5.36
CA SER A 660 -23.91 -20.30 -4.98
C SER A 660 -23.61 -21.56 -5.78
N GLN A 661 -23.99 -22.73 -5.23
CA GLN A 661 -23.82 -24.02 -5.91
C GLN A 661 -24.46 -24.01 -7.31
N SER A 662 -25.71 -23.55 -7.42
CA SER A 662 -26.41 -23.45 -8.72
C SER A 662 -25.70 -22.54 -9.72
N ASN A 663 -25.09 -21.43 -9.27
CA ASN A 663 -24.32 -20.56 -10.16
C ASN A 663 -22.99 -21.21 -10.57
N LEU A 664 -22.34 -21.97 -9.68
CA LEU A 664 -21.10 -22.70 -9.96
C LEU A 664 -21.34 -23.78 -11.02
N GLU A 665 -22.36 -24.61 -10.83
CA GLU A 665 -22.77 -25.64 -11.79
C GLU A 665 -23.10 -25.04 -13.16
N ARG A 666 -23.88 -23.94 -13.19
CA ARG A 666 -24.20 -23.23 -14.44
C ARG A 666 -22.95 -22.68 -15.13
N SER A 667 -21.97 -22.18 -14.37
CA SER A 667 -20.70 -21.72 -14.94
C SER A 667 -19.84 -22.85 -15.47
N LEU A 668 -19.76 -23.98 -14.77
CA LEU A 668 -19.04 -25.17 -15.23
C LEU A 668 -19.64 -25.69 -16.55
N VAL A 669 -20.96 -25.84 -16.63
CA VAL A 669 -21.65 -26.24 -17.87
C VAL A 669 -21.39 -25.25 -19.01
N ALA A 670 -21.38 -23.94 -18.74
CA ALA A 670 -21.11 -22.94 -19.75
C ALA A 670 -19.65 -22.96 -20.25
N VAL A 671 -18.69 -23.23 -19.36
CA VAL A 671 -17.27 -23.41 -19.72
C VAL A 671 -17.10 -24.69 -20.54
N ASP A 672 -17.68 -25.81 -20.12
CA ASP A 672 -17.63 -27.08 -20.86
C ASP A 672 -18.27 -26.97 -22.25
N HIS A 673 -19.40 -26.26 -22.35
CA HIS A 673 -20.01 -25.94 -23.64
C HIS A 673 -19.10 -25.05 -24.50
N ALA A 674 -18.38 -24.09 -23.93
CA ALA A 674 -17.42 -23.28 -24.69
C ALA A 674 -16.24 -24.14 -25.19
N ILE A 675 -15.70 -25.03 -24.35
CA ILE A 675 -14.61 -25.95 -24.72
C ILE A 675 -15.05 -26.85 -25.88
N SER A 676 -16.22 -27.48 -25.79
CA SER A 676 -16.72 -28.39 -26.84
C SER A 676 -16.97 -27.67 -28.17
N ARG A 677 -17.49 -26.43 -28.14
CA ARG A 677 -17.69 -25.63 -29.37
C ARG A 677 -16.38 -25.20 -30.01
N VAL A 678 -15.35 -24.89 -29.22
CA VAL A 678 -14.01 -24.61 -29.75
C VAL A 678 -13.39 -25.86 -30.36
N GLN A 679 -13.55 -27.03 -29.73
CA GLN A 679 -13.06 -28.30 -30.27
C GLN A 679 -13.74 -28.72 -31.58
N ALA A 680 -15.05 -28.44 -31.71
CA ALA A 680 -15.82 -28.78 -32.89
C ALA A 680 -15.63 -27.80 -34.07
N THR A 681 -14.86 -26.72 -33.89
CA THR A 681 -14.62 -25.74 -34.95
C THR A 681 -13.34 -26.08 -35.70
N ASP A 682 -13.44 -26.33 -37.00
CA ASP A 682 -12.29 -26.59 -37.85
C ASP A 682 -11.47 -25.32 -38.10
N GLU A 683 -10.15 -25.42 -37.90
CA GLU A 683 -9.21 -24.33 -38.16
C GLU A 683 -8.48 -24.57 -39.49
N PRO A 684 -8.28 -23.53 -40.32
CA PRO A 684 -7.61 -23.69 -41.62
C PRO A 684 -6.09 -23.93 -41.51
N PHE A 685 -5.48 -23.76 -40.34
CA PHE A 685 -4.04 -23.86 -40.14
C PHE A 685 -3.66 -25.12 -39.36
N ALA A 686 -2.42 -25.58 -39.54
CA ALA A 686 -1.92 -26.74 -38.81
C ALA A 686 -2.09 -26.53 -37.29
N PRO A 687 -2.55 -27.56 -36.54
CA PRO A 687 -2.88 -27.46 -35.12
C PRO A 687 -1.60 -27.47 -34.28
N HIS A 688 -0.72 -26.49 -34.47
CA HIS A 688 0.44 -26.22 -33.62
C HIS A 688 0.11 -25.05 -32.69
N PHE A 689 0.71 -25.05 -31.50
CA PHE A 689 0.45 -24.04 -30.47
C PHE A 689 0.75 -22.61 -30.96
N ASP A 690 1.83 -22.47 -31.72
CA ASP A 690 2.36 -21.21 -32.21
C ASP A 690 1.44 -20.60 -33.28
N THR A 691 0.74 -21.44 -34.04
CA THR A 691 -0.04 -21.05 -35.24
C THR A 691 -1.56 -21.08 -35.01
N SER A 692 -2.05 -21.93 -34.11
CA SER A 692 -3.48 -22.13 -33.85
C SER A 692 -3.99 -21.18 -32.76
N ALA A 693 -4.90 -20.29 -33.12
CA ALA A 693 -5.56 -19.41 -32.17
C ALA A 693 -6.65 -20.16 -31.39
N LEU A 694 -7.36 -21.10 -32.01
CA LEU A 694 -8.38 -21.89 -31.33
C LEU A 694 -7.78 -22.79 -30.24
N ARG A 695 -6.54 -23.27 -30.40
CA ARG A 695 -5.87 -24.05 -29.35
C ARG A 695 -5.50 -23.19 -28.13
N ARG A 696 -5.05 -21.95 -28.34
CA ARG A 696 -4.83 -20.98 -27.25
C ARG A 696 -6.13 -20.66 -26.52
N VAL A 697 -7.21 -20.41 -27.27
CA VAL A 697 -8.55 -20.20 -26.70
C VAL A 697 -8.99 -21.42 -25.87
N LYS A 698 -8.82 -22.65 -26.40
CA LYS A 698 -9.15 -23.88 -25.68
C LYS A 698 -8.39 -24.00 -24.35
N SER A 699 -7.10 -23.67 -24.36
CA SER A 699 -6.26 -23.71 -23.16
C SER A 699 -6.70 -22.71 -22.09
N TYR A 700 -7.08 -21.47 -22.42
CA TYR A 700 -7.66 -20.57 -21.41
C TYR A 700 -9.00 -21.05 -20.87
N LEU A 701 -9.85 -21.62 -21.73
CA LEU A 701 -11.12 -22.17 -21.28
C LEU A 701 -10.89 -23.34 -20.33
N HIS A 702 -9.91 -24.19 -20.62
CA HIS A 702 -9.48 -25.26 -19.73
C HIS A 702 -8.91 -24.72 -18.42
N PHE A 703 -8.09 -23.68 -18.47
CA PHE A 703 -7.55 -23.04 -17.28
C PHE A 703 -8.67 -22.44 -16.40
N ILE A 704 -9.65 -21.74 -16.99
CA ILE A 704 -10.83 -21.25 -16.27
C ILE A 704 -11.58 -22.43 -15.62
N ARG A 705 -11.82 -23.51 -16.37
CA ARG A 705 -12.49 -24.72 -15.85
C ARG A 705 -11.76 -25.28 -14.64
N THR A 706 -10.45 -25.47 -14.76
CA THR A 706 -9.64 -26.05 -13.68
C THR A 706 -9.58 -25.14 -12.47
N SER A 707 -9.48 -23.81 -12.64
CA SER A 707 -9.54 -22.85 -11.52
C SER A 707 -10.90 -22.84 -10.80
N LEU A 708 -12.01 -23.11 -11.50
CA LEU A 708 -13.33 -23.25 -10.87
C LEU A 708 -13.47 -24.56 -10.08
N LEU A 709 -12.76 -25.61 -10.49
CA LEU A 709 -12.78 -26.93 -9.86
C LEU A 709 -11.71 -27.12 -8.78
N ASP A 710 -10.87 -26.11 -8.54
CA ASP A 710 -9.79 -26.20 -7.57
C ASP A 710 -10.36 -26.49 -6.16
N PRO A 711 -10.02 -27.62 -5.52
CA PRO A 711 -10.50 -27.97 -4.18
C PRO A 711 -10.02 -26.98 -3.10
N GLN A 712 -9.00 -26.18 -3.40
CA GLN A 712 -8.45 -25.19 -2.48
C GLN A 712 -9.11 -23.81 -2.63
N SER A 713 -9.93 -23.64 -3.66
CA SER A 713 -10.69 -22.42 -3.91
C SER A 713 -11.83 -22.25 -2.89
N PRO A 714 -12.28 -21.01 -2.62
CA PRO A 714 -13.49 -20.80 -1.82
C PRO A 714 -14.76 -21.31 -2.55
N LEU A 715 -14.66 -21.63 -3.85
CA LEU A 715 -15.76 -22.22 -4.62
C LEU A 715 -15.94 -23.71 -4.31
N ALA A 716 -14.90 -24.42 -3.88
CA ALA A 716 -14.99 -25.83 -3.50
C ALA A 716 -15.97 -26.07 -2.34
N ALA A 717 -16.03 -25.14 -1.38
CA ALA A 717 -16.99 -25.18 -0.28
C ALA A 717 -18.46 -25.11 -0.76
N LEU A 718 -18.71 -24.57 -1.95
CA LEU A 718 -20.05 -24.51 -2.55
C LEU A 718 -20.42 -25.78 -3.31
N ALA A 719 -19.43 -26.61 -3.65
CA ALA A 719 -19.62 -27.86 -4.39
C ALA A 719 -19.92 -29.06 -3.46
N ALA A 720 -19.62 -28.95 -2.16
CA ALA A 720 -19.96 -29.97 -1.18
C ALA A 720 -21.48 -29.99 -0.93
N PRO A 721 -22.14 -31.16 -0.88
CA PRO A 721 -23.55 -31.23 -0.52
C PRO A 721 -23.72 -30.64 0.89
N GLN A 722 -24.66 -29.72 1.05
CA GLN A 722 -25.09 -29.26 2.37
C GLN A 722 -25.68 -30.47 3.12
N GLY A 723 -24.84 -31.15 3.90
CA GLY A 723 -25.32 -32.01 4.97
C GLY A 723 -26.17 -31.16 5.92
N PRO A 724 -27.24 -31.71 6.52
CA PRO A 724 -28.14 -30.93 7.35
C PRO A 724 -27.34 -30.24 8.47
N ASP A 725 -27.55 -28.93 8.62
CA ASP A 725 -27.01 -28.12 9.70
C ASP A 725 -27.22 -28.83 11.05
N HIS A 726 -26.15 -29.34 11.64
CA HIS A 726 -26.19 -29.69 13.07
C HIS A 726 -26.20 -28.38 13.85
N ALA A 727 -27.41 -27.96 14.22
CA ALA A 727 -27.63 -27.05 15.31
C ALA A 727 -27.02 -27.62 16.59
N SER A 728 -26.00 -26.94 17.13
CA SER A 728 -25.65 -26.89 18.56
C SER A 728 -24.79 -25.67 18.84
#